data_AF-A0AAU3DGG3-F1
#
_entry.id   AF-A0AAU3DGG3-F1
#
_cell.length_a   1.000
_cell.length_b   1.000
_cell.length_c   1.000
_cell.angle_alpha   90.00
_cell.angle_beta   90.00
_cell.angle_gamma   90.00
#
_symmetry.space_group_name_H-M   'P 1'
#
loop_
_entity.id
_entity.type
_entity.pdbx_description
1 polymer ?
#
loop_
_entity_poly.entity_id
_entity_poly.type
_entity_poly.pdbx_seq_one_letter_code
_entity_poly.pdbx_strand_id
1 'polypeptide(L)'
;MADGSVLAQLHFGREDAERDVTEGLLLRGGFLPNAAYRAALSGRKMLIIGRKGSGKSAICMQLMAAHGGWAHNGEKILVTPDEAAGEEIRRFELQGLPGDSAKALIWRYVFAVHAARYIVAHAKGTHGGHKLDSVKALGRFLKQNGESMDGGQGGGGWLVERLAQGARGLQTSLSLEAFGVKASMDLAQSPSEGARAARQLEIVEQAVAGAFADLGCGGSLHGPLLLMVDQLEQVWSAEPDSNSMVIGLLLAAKHAASLYGRSVRFLLFLRADIYDSLSFGEGDKFHGDELRIGWTEQALRDLALARARASAGAALSEEQLWKELFPETVGGEETATYLFRRCLPRPRDAIQFLNVCQETAWLEHGRDRITEADVEQAGRQFSTWKLKDLTSEYLVAHPFLKNLFPLFQNTGYVVTRAALAGRFEAAAESLRHDFPAYAHALTLSGVIDVLYGVGFLGVRRGNGVVFAGADDLPVQLHETEFHVHACFRAALGATSPFDLRSYEPLLAEARIASGNFNPGTPGFTARNRDDRLLQELGRSCHSILAQVGRAVTLTPEVGDEIKRQINRVLDDVNRVPPGAASSMSVNVDEYLSSAALYFDALAAQLLASALEDVTGTGGVAHRIEEEARRLRRTVGGALGSSGGSSGP
;
A
#
# COMPACT_ATOMS: atom_id res chain seq x y z
N MET A 1 -28.02 13.26 27.21
CA MET A 1 -27.51 13.85 25.96
C MET A 1 -28.02 12.94 24.85
N ALA A 2 -28.69 13.50 23.85
CA ALA A 2 -29.62 12.80 22.97
C ALA A 2 -29.03 11.56 22.28
N ASP A 3 -29.82 10.48 22.25
CA ASP A 3 -29.64 9.23 21.49
C ASP A 3 -29.36 9.52 20.01
N GLY A 4 -28.08 9.63 19.64
CA GLY A 4 -27.67 9.50 18.24
C GLY A 4 -27.51 8.03 17.88
N SER A 5 -27.83 7.65 16.64
CA SER A 5 -27.52 6.31 16.11
C SER A 5 -26.05 5.97 16.39
N VAL A 6 -25.77 4.71 16.79
CA VAL A 6 -24.39 4.22 17.00
C VAL A 6 -23.54 4.48 15.75
N LEU A 7 -24.13 4.36 14.56
CA LEU A 7 -23.46 4.66 13.30
C LEU A 7 -23.02 6.13 13.19
N ALA A 8 -23.77 7.08 13.76
CA ALA A 8 -23.41 8.50 13.76
C ALA A 8 -22.20 8.80 14.66
N GLN A 9 -21.96 7.97 15.68
CA GLN A 9 -20.80 8.08 16.57
C GLN A 9 -19.59 7.30 16.04
N LEU A 10 -19.84 6.26 15.23
CA LEU A 10 -18.82 5.42 14.62
C LEU A 10 -17.95 6.24 13.66
N HIS A 11 -16.67 6.38 14.01
CA HIS A 11 -15.62 6.87 13.12
C HIS A 11 -14.32 6.13 13.43
N PHE A 12 -13.49 5.90 12.41
CA PHE A 12 -12.29 5.06 12.54
C PHE A 12 -11.00 5.87 12.74
N GLY A 13 -11.11 7.18 12.93
CA GLY A 13 -10.00 8.12 13.06
C GLY A 13 -9.65 8.81 11.74
N ARG A 14 -8.60 9.65 11.78
CA ARG A 14 -8.10 10.39 10.61
C ARG A 14 -6.99 9.66 9.89
N GLU A 15 -6.68 10.13 8.68
CA GLU A 15 -5.64 9.55 7.82
C GLU A 15 -4.22 9.91 8.26
N ASP A 16 -4.05 11.09 8.86
CA ASP A 16 -2.81 11.60 9.39
C ASP A 16 -2.77 11.45 10.92
N ALA A 17 -1.64 10.92 11.42
CA ALA A 17 -1.51 10.53 12.81
C ALA A 17 -1.55 11.75 13.75
N GLU A 18 -1.06 12.90 13.29
CA GLU A 18 -1.03 14.17 14.00
C GLU A 18 -2.45 14.66 14.34
N ARG A 19 -3.37 14.70 13.36
CA ARG A 19 -4.77 15.06 13.63
C ARG A 19 -5.50 13.97 14.40
N ASP A 20 -5.24 12.69 14.13
CA ASP A 20 -5.85 11.57 14.85
C ASP A 20 -5.50 11.58 16.36
N VAL A 21 -4.28 12.02 16.69
CA VAL A 21 -3.84 12.30 18.07
C VAL A 21 -4.54 13.53 18.64
N THR A 22 -4.64 14.61 17.87
CA THR A 22 -5.29 15.86 18.29
C THR A 22 -6.77 15.66 18.58
N GLU A 23 -7.46 14.84 17.79
CA GLU A 23 -8.86 14.44 18.00
C GLU A 23 -9.00 13.39 19.12
N GLY A 24 -7.88 12.84 19.61
CA GLY A 24 -7.78 12.00 20.78
C GLY A 24 -8.10 10.52 20.56
N LEU A 25 -8.57 10.12 19.37
CA LEU A 25 -8.99 8.74 19.11
C LEU A 25 -7.81 7.77 19.15
N LEU A 26 -6.66 8.16 18.60
CA LEU A 26 -5.43 7.36 18.67
C LEU A 26 -5.00 7.09 20.11
N LEU A 27 -5.14 8.10 20.99
CA LEU A 27 -4.74 8.02 22.40
C LEU A 27 -5.80 7.39 23.32
N ARG A 28 -7.08 7.36 22.90
CA ARG A 28 -8.21 6.76 23.64
C ARG A 28 -8.39 5.25 23.35
N GLY A 29 -7.31 4.55 23.04
CA GLY A 29 -7.33 3.10 22.78
C GLY A 29 -7.52 2.71 21.31
N GLY A 30 -7.57 3.69 20.39
CA GLY A 30 -7.60 3.41 18.95
C GLY A 30 -6.26 2.93 18.38
N PHE A 31 -5.14 3.19 19.06
CA PHE A 31 -3.83 2.66 18.67
C PHE A 31 -3.71 1.17 18.98
N LEU A 32 -3.43 0.35 17.95
CA LEU A 32 -3.17 -1.08 18.09
C LEU A 32 -1.65 -1.37 18.18
N PRO A 33 -1.12 -1.82 19.33
CA PRO A 33 0.32 -2.08 19.48
C PRO A 33 0.80 -3.30 18.68
N ASN A 34 1.56 -3.05 17.62
CA ASN A 34 2.17 -4.09 16.78
C ASN A 34 3.62 -4.42 17.19
N ALA A 35 4.25 -5.36 16.46
CA ALA A 35 5.63 -5.77 16.71
C ALA A 35 6.63 -4.61 16.58
N ALA A 36 6.42 -3.72 15.60
CA ALA A 36 7.26 -2.55 15.38
C ALA A 36 7.22 -1.59 16.57
N TYR A 37 6.04 -1.27 17.09
CA TYR A 37 5.88 -0.44 18.29
C TYR A 37 6.59 -1.06 19.50
N ARG A 38 6.41 -2.36 19.74
CA ARG A 38 7.05 -3.04 20.88
C ARG A 38 8.57 -3.10 20.74
N ALA A 39 9.09 -3.30 19.53
CA ALA A 39 10.52 -3.29 19.24
C ALA A 39 11.11 -1.89 19.43
N ALA A 40 10.43 -0.86 18.91
CA ALA A 40 10.77 0.54 19.10
C ALA A 40 10.75 0.95 20.57
N LEU A 41 9.71 0.57 21.33
CA LEU A 41 9.58 0.89 22.76
C LEU A 41 10.70 0.23 23.59
N SER A 42 10.96 -1.06 23.36
CA SER A 42 12.01 -1.82 24.06
C SER A 42 13.43 -1.41 23.67
N GLY A 43 13.62 -0.75 22.54
CA GLY A 43 14.95 -0.38 22.02
C GLY A 43 15.68 -1.55 21.37
N ARG A 44 14.96 -2.63 21.02
CA ARG A 44 15.53 -3.78 20.30
C ARG A 44 15.81 -3.49 18.84
N LYS A 45 15.13 -2.49 18.27
CA LYS A 45 15.27 -2.07 16.88
C LYS A 45 15.40 -0.55 16.84
N MET A 46 16.33 -0.09 16.01
CA MET A 46 16.61 1.34 15.80
C MET A 46 16.01 1.83 14.49
N LEU A 47 15.79 0.96 13.51
CA LEU A 47 15.28 1.34 12.20
C LEU A 47 13.92 0.69 11.92
N ILE A 48 12.88 1.51 11.80
CA ILE A 48 11.52 1.08 11.48
C ILE A 48 11.19 1.49 10.05
N ILE A 49 10.98 0.50 9.19
CA ILE A 49 10.77 0.69 7.75
C ILE A 49 9.32 0.39 7.40
N GLY A 50 8.69 1.21 6.56
CA GLY A 50 7.34 0.90 6.09
C GLY A 50 6.86 1.86 5.01
N ARG A 51 5.93 1.39 4.18
CA ARG A 51 5.29 2.20 3.12
C ARG A 51 4.52 3.39 3.70
N LYS A 52 4.13 4.36 2.86
CA LYS A 52 3.24 5.46 3.32
C LYS A 52 1.95 4.83 3.88
N GLY A 53 1.43 5.36 4.98
CA GLY A 53 0.22 4.85 5.62
C GLY A 53 0.37 3.55 6.44
N SER A 54 1.57 2.97 6.55
CA SER A 54 1.85 1.76 7.35
C SER A 54 1.80 1.95 8.88
N GLY A 55 1.78 3.21 9.36
CA GLY A 55 1.69 3.54 10.79
C GLY A 55 3.00 4.00 11.44
N LYS A 56 4.04 4.35 10.68
CA LYS A 56 5.31 4.91 11.21
C LYS A 56 5.07 6.12 12.14
N SER A 57 4.40 7.14 11.63
CA SER A 57 4.10 8.35 12.41
C SER A 57 3.12 8.08 13.55
N ALA A 58 2.20 7.11 13.41
CA ALA A 58 1.35 6.67 14.53
C ALA A 58 2.18 6.04 15.67
N ILE A 59 3.19 5.22 15.34
CA ILE A 59 4.15 4.69 16.33
C ILE A 59 4.94 5.82 16.97
N CYS A 60 5.44 6.77 16.18
CA CYS A 60 6.18 7.93 16.66
C CYS A 60 5.34 8.77 17.64
N MET A 61 4.12 9.15 17.26
CA MET A 61 3.22 9.93 18.09
C MET A 61 2.79 9.16 19.35
N GLN A 62 2.52 7.86 19.24
CA GLN A 62 2.22 7.04 20.41
C GLN A 62 3.42 6.98 21.37
N LEU A 63 4.65 6.87 20.86
CA LEU A 63 5.85 6.91 21.70
C LEU A 63 5.99 8.27 22.37
N MET A 64 5.71 9.38 21.68
CA MET A 64 5.71 10.73 22.28
C MET A 64 4.66 10.87 23.39
N ALA A 65 3.42 10.50 23.10
CA ALA A 65 2.27 10.71 23.98
C ALA A 65 2.11 9.68 25.12
N ALA A 66 2.69 8.48 25.00
CA ALA A 66 2.52 7.44 26.01
C ALA A 66 3.08 7.87 27.37
N HIS A 67 2.27 7.65 28.41
CA HIS A 67 2.60 7.79 29.83
C HIS A 67 2.25 6.48 30.58
N GLY A 68 3.00 6.13 31.63
CA GLY A 68 2.75 4.92 32.44
C GLY A 68 3.52 3.66 31.99
N GLY A 69 3.06 2.46 32.35
CA GLY A 69 3.82 1.20 32.20
C GLY A 69 4.11 0.74 30.76
N TRP A 70 3.53 1.39 29.75
CA TRP A 70 3.80 1.18 28.33
C TRP A 70 4.57 2.36 27.69
N ALA A 71 5.08 3.27 28.50
CA ALA A 71 5.80 4.45 28.06
C ALA A 71 7.32 4.23 28.10
N HIS A 72 8.01 4.99 27.27
CA HIS A 72 9.43 5.19 27.43
C HIS A 72 9.68 6.11 28.65
N ASN A 73 10.54 5.66 29.58
CA ASN A 73 10.78 6.30 30.89
C ASN A 73 11.78 7.47 30.87
N GLY A 74 12.27 7.89 29.70
CA GLY A 74 13.18 9.02 29.53
C GLY A 74 12.58 10.18 28.72
N GLU A 75 13.37 11.24 28.55
CA GLU A 75 13.00 12.36 27.67
C GLU A 75 13.00 11.91 26.21
N LYS A 76 12.16 12.54 25.39
CA LYS A 76 11.92 12.17 24.00
C LYS A 76 12.13 13.40 23.13
N ILE A 77 12.95 13.27 22.09
CA ILE A 77 13.20 14.32 21.10
C ILE A 77 12.80 13.76 19.74
N LEU A 78 12.01 14.55 19.00
CA LEU A 78 11.64 14.25 17.62
C LEU A 78 12.30 15.29 16.69
N VAL A 79 13.01 14.80 15.69
CA VAL A 79 13.59 15.60 14.61
C VAL A 79 12.84 15.29 13.31
N THR A 80 12.20 16.30 12.73
CA THR A 80 11.49 16.22 11.44
C THR A 80 12.04 17.31 10.53
N PRO A 81 13.01 16.99 9.64
CA PRO A 81 13.59 17.96 8.73
C PRO A 81 12.55 18.52 7.77
N ASP A 82 12.54 19.85 7.60
CA ASP A 82 11.81 20.51 6.51
C ASP A 82 12.72 20.69 5.29
N GLU A 83 12.17 21.18 4.18
CA GLU A 83 12.91 21.30 2.92
C GLU A 83 14.15 22.20 3.03
N ALA A 84 14.09 23.24 3.86
CA ALA A 84 15.24 24.12 4.10
C ALA A 84 16.35 23.38 4.87
N ALA A 85 16.01 22.60 5.89
CA ALA A 85 16.95 21.76 6.62
C ALA A 85 17.55 20.68 5.72
N GLY A 86 16.72 20.05 4.88
CA GLY A 86 17.15 19.07 3.88
C GLY A 86 18.19 19.65 2.93
N GLU A 87 17.95 20.87 2.43
CA GLU A 87 18.87 21.55 1.51
C GLU A 87 20.22 21.87 2.16
N GLU A 88 20.23 22.33 3.42
CA GLU A 88 21.47 22.55 4.16
C GLU A 88 22.30 21.27 4.30
N ILE A 89 21.65 20.12 4.55
CA ILE A 89 22.36 18.83 4.65
C ILE A 89 22.86 18.36 3.29
N ARG A 90 22.06 18.49 2.23
CA ARG A 90 22.45 18.06 0.88
C ARG A 90 23.66 18.85 0.36
N ARG A 91 23.70 20.16 0.62
CA ARG A 91 24.82 21.05 0.25
C ARG A 91 26.06 20.87 1.11
N PHE A 92 25.96 20.17 2.24
CA PHE A 92 27.07 20.02 3.17
C PHE A 92 28.10 19.03 2.62
N GLU A 93 29.23 19.59 2.17
CA GLU A 93 30.39 18.87 1.70
C GLU A 93 31.62 19.30 2.51
N LEU A 94 32.58 18.36 2.64
CA LEU A 94 33.84 18.58 3.33
C LEU A 94 34.98 18.05 2.46
N GLN A 95 36.01 18.87 2.24
CA GLN A 95 37.15 18.45 1.44
C GLN A 95 37.82 17.21 2.05
N GLY A 96 38.03 16.18 1.23
CA GLY A 96 38.71 14.94 1.61
C GLY A 96 37.81 13.89 2.26
N LEU A 97 36.48 14.04 2.18
CA LEU A 97 35.51 13.02 2.55
C LEU A 97 34.49 12.78 1.42
N PRO A 98 34.00 11.54 1.23
CA PRO A 98 32.85 11.28 0.38
C PRO A 98 31.57 11.94 0.92
N GLY A 99 30.61 12.23 0.04
CA GLY A 99 29.33 12.88 0.39
C GLY A 99 28.59 12.21 1.55
N ASP A 100 28.47 10.87 1.54
CA ASP A 100 27.84 10.11 2.64
C ASP A 100 28.53 10.35 3.99
N SER A 101 29.86 10.41 3.99
CA SER A 101 30.65 10.62 5.21
C SER A 101 30.59 12.05 5.70
N ALA A 102 30.58 13.03 4.80
CA ALA A 102 30.35 14.43 5.16
C ALA A 102 28.96 14.60 5.77
N LYS A 103 27.92 14.08 5.10
CA LYS A 103 26.54 14.12 5.58
C LYS A 103 26.36 13.35 6.90
N ALA A 104 27.12 12.28 7.14
CA ALA A 104 27.17 11.63 8.45
C ALA A 104 27.74 12.53 9.56
N LEU A 105 28.75 13.37 9.27
CA LEU A 105 29.31 14.28 10.28
C LEU A 105 28.33 15.37 10.71
N ILE A 106 27.55 15.96 9.78
CA ILE A 106 26.55 16.97 10.17
C ILE A 106 25.40 16.34 10.98
N TRP A 107 24.97 15.12 10.65
CA TRP A 107 23.99 14.39 11.46
C TRP A 107 24.51 14.04 12.85
N ARG A 108 25.76 13.57 12.95
CA ARG A 108 26.44 13.32 14.23
C ARG A 108 26.52 14.58 15.08
N TYR A 109 26.78 15.74 14.48
CA TYR A 109 26.76 17.03 15.17
C TYR A 109 25.37 17.33 15.75
N VAL A 110 24.30 17.19 14.96
CA VAL A 110 22.91 17.38 15.43
C VAL A 110 22.61 16.46 16.61
N PHE A 111 22.97 15.18 16.53
CA PHE A 111 22.79 14.23 17.63
C PHE A 111 23.58 14.58 18.88
N ALA A 112 24.85 14.94 18.75
CA ALA A 112 25.71 15.34 19.87
C ALA A 112 25.17 16.60 20.56
N VAL A 113 24.70 17.59 19.81
CA VAL A 113 24.09 18.81 20.36
C VAL A 113 22.80 18.51 21.11
N HIS A 114 21.90 17.68 20.56
CA HIS A 114 20.67 17.29 21.26
C HIS A 114 20.97 16.53 22.55
N ALA A 115 21.91 15.59 22.51
CA ALA A 115 22.35 14.84 23.68
C ALA A 115 23.03 15.75 24.73
N ALA A 116 23.86 16.71 24.31
CA ALA A 116 24.48 17.70 25.18
C ALA A 116 23.45 18.61 25.86
N ARG A 117 22.45 19.10 25.12
CA ARG A 117 21.37 19.93 25.65
C ARG A 117 20.55 19.16 26.69
N TYR A 118 20.18 17.92 26.35
CA TYR A 118 19.48 17.03 27.26
C TYR A 118 20.26 16.84 28.55
N ILE A 119 21.51 16.38 28.48
CA ILE A 119 22.25 16.03 29.70
C ILE A 119 22.51 17.26 30.60
N VAL A 120 22.73 18.44 30.01
CA VAL A 120 22.86 19.70 30.76
C VAL A 120 21.54 20.10 31.44
N ALA A 121 20.40 19.93 30.77
CA ALA A 121 19.09 20.19 31.36
C ALA A 121 18.73 19.16 32.46
N HIS A 122 18.93 17.88 32.16
CA HIS A 122 18.69 16.76 33.07
C HIS A 122 19.55 16.87 34.34
N ALA A 123 20.82 17.27 34.23
CA ALA A 123 21.67 17.51 35.38
C ALA A 123 21.15 18.65 36.29
N LYS A 124 20.54 19.69 35.71
CA LYS A 124 19.92 20.78 36.49
C LYS A 124 18.66 20.31 37.22
N GLY A 125 17.80 19.54 36.54
CA GLY A 125 16.50 19.13 37.08
C GLY A 125 16.56 17.95 38.04
N THR A 126 17.29 16.90 37.69
CA THR A 126 17.26 15.59 38.37
C THR A 126 18.39 15.43 39.38
N HIS A 127 19.55 16.04 39.12
CA HIS A 127 20.75 15.90 39.95
C HIS A 127 20.96 17.07 40.92
N GLY A 128 19.89 17.78 41.27
CA GLY A 128 19.93 18.88 42.25
C GLY A 128 20.83 20.05 41.84
N GLY A 129 21.16 20.14 40.55
CA GLY A 129 21.89 21.24 39.93
C GLY A 129 23.26 21.54 40.51
N HIS A 130 24.26 20.63 40.48
CA HIS A 130 25.64 21.06 40.76
C HIS A 130 26.78 20.38 39.98
N LYS A 131 27.56 21.27 39.35
CA LYS A 131 29.03 21.41 39.45
C LYS A 131 29.96 20.33 38.88
N LEU A 132 29.49 19.29 38.20
CA LEU A 132 30.42 18.48 37.40
C LEU A 132 31.04 19.33 36.30
N ASP A 133 32.37 19.28 36.20
CA ASP A 133 33.11 20.10 35.24
C ASP A 133 32.82 19.66 33.79
N SER A 134 32.50 18.39 33.57
CA SER A 134 31.99 17.87 32.29
C SER A 134 30.68 18.53 31.85
N VAL A 135 29.70 18.63 32.74
CA VAL A 135 28.41 19.29 32.46
C VAL A 135 28.58 20.80 32.26
N LYS A 136 29.44 21.46 33.06
CA LYS A 136 29.77 22.88 32.85
C LYS A 136 30.48 23.12 31.52
N ALA A 137 31.40 22.24 31.14
CA ALA A 137 32.10 22.32 29.86
C ALA A 137 31.11 22.22 28.70
N LEU A 138 30.19 21.26 28.73
CA LEU A 138 29.11 21.17 27.73
C LEU A 138 28.22 22.42 27.72
N GLY A 139 27.82 22.94 28.89
CA GLY A 139 27.05 24.19 28.96
C GLY A 139 27.78 25.40 28.36
N ARG A 140 29.11 25.51 28.55
CA ARG A 140 29.94 26.55 27.92
C ARG A 140 30.08 26.33 26.42
N PHE A 141 30.35 25.10 25.98
CA PHE A 141 30.39 24.72 24.56
C PHE A 141 29.10 25.11 23.85
N LEU A 142 27.94 24.77 24.43
CA LEU A 142 26.64 25.12 23.87
C LEU A 142 26.45 26.64 23.77
N LYS A 143 26.97 27.41 24.73
CA LYS A 143 26.90 28.88 24.67
C LYS A 143 27.84 29.48 23.64
N GLN A 144 29.08 29.02 23.60
CA GLN A 144 30.12 29.53 22.70
C GLN A 144 29.81 29.23 21.23
N ASN A 145 29.11 28.13 20.96
CA ASN A 145 28.72 27.72 19.61
C ASN A 145 27.27 28.07 19.28
N GLY A 146 26.59 28.95 20.04
CA GLY A 146 25.22 29.39 19.76
C GLY A 146 24.12 28.33 19.92
N GLU A 147 24.46 27.17 20.48
CA GLU A 147 23.59 26.01 20.70
C GLU A 147 22.78 26.06 22.02
N SER A 148 22.75 27.21 22.70
CA SER A 148 22.06 27.40 23.98
C SER A 148 20.53 27.28 23.89
N MET A 149 19.91 27.07 25.05
CA MET A 149 18.47 26.79 25.23
C MET A 149 17.53 28.01 25.03
N ASP A 150 18.04 29.15 24.59
CA ASP A 150 17.22 30.38 24.50
C ASP A 150 16.35 30.35 23.25
N GLY A 151 15.07 30.02 23.44
CA GLY A 151 13.99 30.18 22.45
C GLY A 151 13.41 28.86 21.91
N GLY A 152 12.21 28.53 22.37
CA GLY A 152 11.23 27.61 21.76
C GLY A 152 11.76 26.31 21.12
N GLN A 153 11.60 25.18 21.82
CA GLN A 153 11.46 23.90 21.11
C GLN A 153 10.24 24.01 20.19
N GLY A 154 10.44 23.89 18.86
CA GLY A 154 9.34 23.56 17.96
C GLY A 154 8.97 24.54 16.84
N GLY A 155 9.88 25.41 16.38
CA GLY A 155 9.71 26.11 15.10
C GLY A 155 10.51 25.46 13.98
N GLY A 156 9.94 25.30 12.77
CA GLY A 156 10.63 24.70 11.61
C GLY A 156 12.00 25.32 11.28
N GLY A 157 12.16 26.63 11.49
CA GLY A 157 13.43 27.33 11.29
C GLY A 157 14.55 26.98 12.27
N TRP A 158 14.25 26.38 13.43
CA TRP A 158 15.27 26.09 14.45
C TRP A 158 16.29 25.05 13.97
N LEU A 159 15.84 23.97 13.32
CA LEU A 159 16.73 22.93 12.81
C LEU A 159 17.62 23.49 11.69
N VAL A 160 17.06 24.33 10.80
CA VAL A 160 17.80 24.99 9.72
C VAL A 160 18.93 25.85 10.28
N GLU A 161 18.63 26.70 11.28
CA GLU A 161 19.64 27.54 11.93
C GLU A 161 20.77 26.71 12.55
N ARG A 162 20.42 25.57 13.19
CA ARG A 162 21.41 24.66 13.76
C ARG A 162 22.25 23.95 12.71
N LEU A 163 21.64 23.49 11.63
CA LEU A 163 22.36 22.84 10.53
C LEU A 163 23.32 23.83 9.88
N ALA A 164 22.88 25.06 9.60
CA ALA A 164 23.73 26.09 9.04
C ALA A 164 24.88 26.47 10.00
N GLN A 165 24.62 26.52 11.32
CA GLN A 165 25.64 26.79 12.34
C GLN A 165 26.63 25.64 12.49
N GLY A 166 26.14 24.41 12.58
CA GLY A 166 26.95 23.19 12.63
C GLY A 166 27.80 23.02 11.38
N ALA A 167 27.22 23.26 10.20
CA ALA A 167 27.92 23.21 8.92
C ALA A 167 29.09 24.20 8.90
N ARG A 168 28.83 25.48 9.21
CA ARG A 168 29.89 26.49 9.34
C ARG A 168 30.95 26.08 10.35
N GLY A 169 30.56 25.58 11.51
CA GLY A 169 31.48 25.15 12.57
C GLY A 169 32.38 24.00 12.17
N LEU A 170 31.83 22.98 11.49
CA LEU A 170 32.59 21.83 10.98
C LEU A 170 33.52 22.24 9.83
N GLN A 171 33.07 23.12 8.94
CA GLN A 171 33.85 23.66 7.81
C GLN A 171 34.94 24.66 8.22
N THR A 172 34.79 25.31 9.39
CA THR A 172 35.74 26.32 9.88
C THR A 172 36.37 25.91 11.20
N SER A 173 35.73 26.18 12.33
CA SER A 173 36.15 25.64 13.62
C SER A 173 35.00 25.71 14.61
N LEU A 174 34.82 24.65 15.39
CA LEU A 174 34.02 24.69 16.61
C LEU A 174 34.83 25.33 17.74
N SER A 175 34.16 26.08 18.61
CA SER A 175 34.77 26.59 19.83
C SER A 175 34.83 25.45 20.86
N LEU A 176 36.02 24.85 21.01
CA LEU A 176 36.28 23.69 21.89
C LEU A 176 37.06 24.06 23.16
N GLU A 177 37.27 25.35 23.43
CA GLU A 177 38.00 25.84 24.61
C GLU A 177 37.45 25.30 25.93
N ALA A 178 36.15 25.04 25.97
CA ALA A 178 35.47 24.45 27.12
C ALA A 178 36.00 23.07 27.51
N PHE A 179 36.62 22.33 26.58
CA PHE A 179 37.16 20.98 26.77
C PHE A 179 38.70 20.94 26.98
N GLY A 180 39.36 22.10 26.99
CA GLY A 180 40.79 22.24 27.33
C GLY A 180 41.72 22.50 26.14
N VAL A 181 42.90 23.07 26.43
CA VAL A 181 43.83 23.68 25.45
C VAL A 181 44.47 22.67 24.48
N LYS A 182 44.61 21.39 24.86
CA LYS A 182 45.15 20.35 23.96
C LYS A 182 44.23 20.04 22.78
N ALA A 183 42.91 20.20 22.95
CA ALA A 183 41.94 20.01 21.88
C ALA A 183 42.14 20.99 20.71
N SER A 184 42.64 22.20 20.98
CA SER A 184 42.84 23.25 19.97
C SER A 184 44.14 23.10 19.16
N MET A 185 45.18 22.48 19.75
CA MET A 185 46.51 22.37 19.13
C MET A 185 46.62 21.21 18.13
N ASP A 186 45.90 20.09 18.36
CA ASP A 186 45.91 18.91 17.48
C ASP A 186 45.09 19.10 16.19
N LEU A 187 44.24 20.12 16.13
CA LEU A 187 43.37 20.41 14.98
C LEU A 187 44.10 21.10 13.83
N ALA A 188 45.10 21.93 14.14
CA ALA A 188 45.88 22.68 13.15
C ALA A 188 46.76 21.80 12.24
N GLN A 189 46.96 20.52 12.62
CA GLN A 189 47.75 19.54 11.86
C GLN A 189 46.88 18.54 11.06
N SER A 190 45.58 18.80 10.92
CA SER A 190 44.69 17.89 10.19
C SER A 190 44.94 17.97 8.68
N PRO A 191 45.04 16.82 7.97
CA PRO A 191 45.45 16.79 6.56
C PRO A 191 44.36 17.28 5.59
N SER A 192 43.10 17.36 6.05
CA SER A 192 41.97 17.83 5.26
C SER A 192 40.91 18.48 6.16
N GLU A 193 40.02 19.24 5.54
CA GLU A 193 38.84 19.81 6.18
C GLU A 193 37.98 18.73 6.86
N GLY A 194 37.73 17.62 6.14
CA GLY A 194 36.97 16.49 6.66
C GLY A 194 37.64 15.80 7.84
N ALA A 195 38.96 15.60 7.81
CA ALA A 195 39.69 15.01 8.93
C ALA A 195 39.63 15.91 10.18
N ARG A 196 39.71 17.23 9.99
CA ARG A 196 39.55 18.20 11.08
C ARG A 196 38.13 18.17 11.63
N ALA A 197 37.11 18.22 10.77
CA ALA A 197 35.70 18.14 11.18
C ALA A 197 35.41 16.89 12.01
N ALA A 198 35.89 15.72 11.57
CA ALA A 198 35.75 14.47 12.31
C ALA A 198 36.38 14.51 13.70
N ARG A 199 37.61 15.02 13.84
CA ARG A 199 38.31 15.17 15.13
C ARG A 199 37.60 16.16 16.07
N GLN A 200 37.17 17.31 15.54
CA GLN A 200 36.41 18.29 16.33
C GLN A 200 35.15 17.66 16.91
N LEU A 201 34.42 16.92 16.07
CA LEU A 201 33.18 16.28 16.46
C LEU A 201 33.41 15.15 17.47
N GLU A 202 34.47 14.36 17.30
CA GLU A 202 34.85 13.31 18.25
C GLU A 202 35.09 13.88 19.66
N ILE A 203 35.72 15.04 19.78
CA ILE A 203 35.92 15.72 21.08
C ILE A 203 34.58 16.06 21.74
N VAL A 204 33.64 16.63 20.96
CA VAL A 204 32.30 16.98 21.46
C VAL A 204 31.55 15.72 21.90
N GLU A 205 31.55 14.70 21.05
CA GLU A 205 30.93 13.39 21.27
C GLU A 205 31.47 12.69 22.53
N GLN A 206 32.79 12.68 22.72
CA GLN A 206 33.44 12.13 23.92
C GLN A 206 33.09 12.95 25.18
N ALA A 207 33.01 14.28 25.08
CA ALA A 207 32.60 15.11 26.21
C ALA A 207 31.13 14.86 26.61
N VAL A 208 30.25 14.63 25.64
CA VAL A 208 28.86 14.23 25.89
C VAL A 208 28.79 12.87 26.57
N ALA A 209 29.47 11.86 26.02
CA ALA A 209 29.52 10.52 26.60
C ALA A 209 30.10 10.54 28.04
N GLY A 210 31.15 11.33 28.27
CA GLY A 210 31.75 11.54 29.58
C GLY A 210 30.77 12.16 30.58
N ALA A 211 29.99 13.17 30.19
CA ALA A 211 28.98 13.75 31.06
C ALA A 211 27.86 12.76 31.43
N PHE A 212 27.42 11.90 30.50
CA PHE A 212 26.49 10.81 30.81
C PHE A 212 27.08 9.82 31.81
N ALA A 213 28.36 9.46 31.64
CA ALA A 213 29.06 8.55 32.53
C ALA A 213 29.24 9.14 33.95
N ASP A 214 29.68 10.40 34.06
CA ASP A 214 29.90 11.09 35.34
C ASP A 214 28.60 11.21 36.16
N LEU A 215 27.46 11.39 35.48
CA LEU A 215 26.13 11.45 36.09
C LEU A 215 25.50 10.08 36.34
N GLY A 216 26.15 8.98 35.93
CA GLY A 216 25.59 7.62 36.02
C GLY A 216 24.34 7.40 35.16
N CYS A 217 24.14 8.21 34.11
CA CYS A 217 22.95 8.22 33.25
C CYS A 217 22.93 7.12 32.17
N GLY A 218 23.83 6.14 32.24
CA GLY A 218 23.81 4.92 31.39
C GLY A 218 23.27 3.67 32.10
N GLY A 219 22.88 3.78 33.38
CA GLY A 219 22.41 2.67 34.21
C GLY A 219 20.89 2.49 34.24
N SER A 220 20.38 1.70 35.19
CA SER A 220 18.94 1.51 35.42
C SER A 220 18.27 2.67 36.16
N LEU A 221 19.06 3.61 36.68
CA LEU A 221 18.56 4.70 37.53
C LEU A 221 17.80 5.77 36.74
N HIS A 222 18.22 6.04 35.50
CA HIS A 222 17.61 7.04 34.62
C HIS A 222 17.18 6.40 33.31
N GLY A 223 16.02 6.83 32.80
CA GLY A 223 15.58 6.46 31.46
C GLY A 223 16.54 7.03 30.41
N PRO A 224 16.91 6.25 29.37
CA PRO A 224 17.69 6.76 28.24
C PRO A 224 17.00 7.95 27.59
N LEU A 225 17.74 8.89 27.00
CA LEU A 225 17.16 9.83 26.04
C LEU A 225 16.71 9.06 24.79
N LEU A 226 15.47 9.25 24.32
CA LEU A 226 15.01 8.73 23.04
C LEU A 226 15.04 9.83 21.97
N LEU A 227 15.96 9.73 21.02
CA LEU A 227 16.05 10.62 19.86
C LEU A 227 15.45 9.92 18.64
N MET A 228 14.40 10.52 18.09
CA MET A 228 13.67 9.99 16.95
C MET A 228 13.83 10.89 15.73
N VAL A 229 13.91 10.28 14.54
CA VAL A 229 13.88 10.99 13.26
C VAL A 229 12.77 10.40 12.39
N ASP A 230 11.84 11.23 11.94
CA ASP A 230 10.71 10.85 11.08
C ASP A 230 10.54 11.87 9.93
N GLN A 231 9.67 11.56 8.97
CA GLN A 231 9.27 12.43 7.85
C GLN A 231 10.40 12.78 6.87
N LEU A 232 11.42 11.92 6.74
CA LEU A 232 12.51 12.12 5.77
C LEU A 232 12.04 12.08 4.32
N GLU A 233 10.89 11.47 4.03
CA GLU A 233 10.29 11.51 2.71
C GLU A 233 9.88 12.91 2.25
N GLN A 234 9.77 13.89 3.17
CA GLN A 234 9.47 15.28 2.82
C GLN A 234 10.67 16.01 2.22
N VAL A 235 11.88 15.55 2.53
CA VAL A 235 13.15 16.17 2.14
C VAL A 235 13.97 15.30 1.20
N TRP A 236 13.41 14.18 0.73
CA TRP A 236 14.10 13.24 -0.15
C TRP A 236 13.67 13.43 -1.61
N SER A 237 14.66 13.45 -2.50
CA SER A 237 14.50 13.36 -3.95
C SER A 237 15.27 12.13 -4.47
N ALA A 238 15.00 11.69 -5.70
CA ALA A 238 15.73 10.60 -6.35
C ALA A 238 17.15 11.01 -6.82
N GLU A 239 17.73 12.05 -6.22
CA GLU A 239 19.05 12.58 -6.55
C GLU A 239 20.16 11.97 -5.66
N PRO A 240 21.39 11.84 -6.16
CA PRO A 240 22.50 11.25 -5.40
C PRO A 240 22.75 11.89 -4.04
N ASP A 241 22.65 13.22 -3.93
CA ASP A 241 22.87 13.94 -2.67
C ASP A 241 21.76 13.67 -1.63
N SER A 242 20.52 13.52 -2.08
CA SER A 242 19.40 13.10 -1.22
C SER A 242 19.59 11.69 -0.69
N ASN A 243 20.08 10.76 -1.52
CA ASN A 243 20.45 9.41 -1.06
C ASN A 243 21.60 9.47 -0.06
N SER A 244 22.62 10.27 -0.36
CA SER A 244 23.79 10.47 0.51
C SER A 244 23.39 11.05 1.87
N MET A 245 22.35 11.91 1.92
CA MET A 245 21.82 12.47 3.17
C MET A 245 21.19 11.39 4.05
N VAL A 246 20.40 10.50 3.47
CA VAL A 246 19.76 9.39 4.20
C VAL A 246 20.80 8.36 4.63
N ILE A 247 21.78 8.03 3.77
CA ILE A 247 22.90 7.16 4.11
C ILE A 247 23.71 7.77 5.27
N GLY A 248 24.03 9.06 5.18
CA GLY A 248 24.73 9.80 6.23
C GLY A 248 23.99 9.74 7.58
N LEU A 249 22.66 9.88 7.58
CA LEU A 249 21.83 9.73 8.78
C LEU A 249 21.95 8.33 9.40
N LEU A 250 21.85 7.27 8.57
CA LEU A 250 21.94 5.89 9.02
C LEU A 250 23.31 5.62 9.68
N LEU A 251 24.40 6.03 9.02
CA LEU A 251 25.76 5.91 9.53
C LEU A 251 25.94 6.69 10.84
N ALA A 252 25.45 7.93 10.89
CA ALA A 252 25.51 8.78 12.07
C ALA A 252 24.77 8.17 13.28
N ALA A 253 23.57 7.63 13.06
CA ALA A 253 22.77 7.04 14.13
C ALA A 253 23.43 5.77 14.68
N LYS A 254 24.00 4.93 13.80
CA LYS A 254 24.73 3.73 14.22
C LYS A 254 25.98 4.07 15.03
N HIS A 255 26.77 5.05 14.58
CA HIS A 255 27.92 5.57 15.32
C HIS A 255 27.51 6.09 16.70
N ALA A 256 26.52 6.96 16.75
CA ALA A 256 26.06 7.58 17.99
C ALA A 256 25.44 6.55 18.96
N ALA A 257 24.70 5.56 18.47
CA ALA A 257 24.15 4.48 19.28
C ALA A 257 25.27 3.64 19.94
N SER A 258 26.35 3.36 19.20
CA SER A 258 27.52 2.66 19.75
C SER A 258 28.24 3.51 20.80
N LEU A 259 28.37 4.81 20.57
CA LEU A 259 29.11 5.72 21.46
C LEU A 259 28.37 5.99 22.77
N TYR A 260 27.09 6.33 22.71
CA TYR A 260 26.30 6.71 23.90
C TYR A 260 25.71 5.50 24.64
N GLY A 261 25.72 4.32 23.99
CA GLY A 261 25.29 3.05 24.57
C GLY A 261 23.87 3.12 25.12
N ARG A 262 23.70 2.81 26.41
CA ARG A 262 22.39 2.77 27.07
C ARG A 262 21.85 4.14 27.47
N SER A 263 22.63 5.21 27.29
CA SER A 263 22.28 6.57 27.73
C SER A 263 21.41 7.30 26.71
N VAL A 264 21.59 7.00 25.42
CA VAL A 264 20.82 7.57 24.33
C VAL A 264 20.41 6.47 23.37
N ARG A 265 19.12 6.43 23.03
CA ARG A 265 18.53 5.52 22.07
C ARG A 265 18.12 6.30 20.84
N PHE A 266 18.48 5.76 19.68
CA PHE A 266 18.10 6.31 18.39
C PHE A 266 16.96 5.47 17.81
N LEU A 267 16.01 6.14 17.15
CA LEU A 267 14.92 5.49 16.44
C LEU A 267 14.62 6.25 15.15
N LEU A 268 14.84 5.60 14.02
CA LEU A 268 14.66 6.15 12.69
C LEU A 268 13.44 5.52 12.04
N PHE A 269 12.61 6.35 11.42
CA PHE A 269 11.48 5.93 10.61
C PHE A 269 11.78 6.22 9.15
N LEU A 270 11.80 5.19 8.30
CA LEU A 270 12.06 5.32 6.86
C LEU A 270 10.95 4.75 6.01
N ARG A 271 10.69 5.40 4.87
CA ARG A 271 9.85 4.84 3.82
C ARG A 271 10.59 3.69 3.14
N ALA A 272 9.87 2.61 2.86
CA ALA A 272 10.46 1.38 2.33
C ALA A 272 11.16 1.60 0.98
N ASP A 273 10.50 2.26 0.04
CA ASP A 273 11.06 2.59 -1.28
C ASP A 273 12.29 3.51 -1.22
N ILE A 274 12.34 4.45 -0.26
CA ILE A 274 13.53 5.28 -0.04
C ILE A 274 14.68 4.36 0.39
N TYR A 275 14.47 3.54 1.42
CA TYR A 275 15.50 2.64 1.93
C TYR A 275 15.96 1.62 0.89
N ASP A 276 15.03 1.02 0.14
CA ASP A 276 15.29 0.01 -0.89
C ASP A 276 16.03 0.60 -2.10
N SER A 277 15.97 1.92 -2.30
CA SER A 277 16.73 2.63 -3.34
C SER A 277 18.18 2.93 -2.94
N LEU A 278 18.54 2.81 -1.65
CA LEU A 278 19.87 3.13 -1.17
C LEU A 278 20.85 2.00 -1.47
N SER A 279 22.05 2.35 -1.92
CA SER A 279 23.16 1.43 -2.10
C SER A 279 24.39 1.97 -1.39
N PHE A 280 24.82 1.29 -0.31
CA PHE A 280 25.96 1.69 0.49
C PHE A 280 26.63 0.46 1.13
N GLY A 281 27.97 0.49 1.24
CA GLY A 281 28.78 -0.67 1.61
C GLY A 281 28.61 -1.19 3.05
N GLU A 282 27.84 -0.48 3.88
CA GLU A 282 27.57 -0.85 5.28
C GLU A 282 26.11 -1.27 5.52
N GLY A 283 25.30 -1.44 4.47
CA GLY A 283 23.88 -1.79 4.58
C GLY A 283 23.63 -3.10 5.32
N ASP A 284 24.50 -4.09 5.12
CA ASP A 284 24.44 -5.41 5.78
C ASP A 284 24.48 -5.32 7.31
N LYS A 285 25.19 -4.31 7.84
CA LYS A 285 25.29 -4.07 9.28
C LYS A 285 23.96 -3.63 9.90
N PHE A 286 22.96 -3.21 9.12
CA PHE A 286 21.65 -2.76 9.62
C PHE A 286 20.60 -3.86 9.74
N HIS A 287 20.83 -5.06 9.19
CA HIS A 287 19.86 -6.17 9.27
C HIS A 287 19.49 -6.55 10.71
N GLY A 288 20.44 -6.43 11.65
CA GLY A 288 20.19 -6.65 13.08
C GLY A 288 19.30 -5.57 13.72
N ASP A 289 19.30 -4.36 13.16
CA ASP A 289 18.70 -3.15 13.74
C ASP A 289 17.38 -2.74 13.06
N GLU A 290 17.08 -3.30 11.88
CA GLU A 290 15.91 -2.97 11.07
C GLU A 290 14.68 -3.86 11.37
N LEU A 291 13.50 -3.28 11.18
CA LEU A 291 12.21 -3.98 11.22
C LEU A 291 11.25 -3.34 10.21
N ARG A 292 10.72 -4.16 9.29
CA ARG A 292 9.68 -3.75 8.33
C ARG A 292 8.29 -3.92 8.94
N ILE A 293 7.45 -2.89 8.83
CA ILE A 293 6.06 -2.94 9.28
C ILE A 293 5.23 -3.71 8.26
N GLY A 294 4.68 -4.85 8.67
CA GLY A 294 3.67 -5.61 7.93
C GLY A 294 2.33 -5.62 8.65
N TRP A 295 1.24 -5.67 7.88
CA TRP A 295 -0.13 -5.80 8.39
C TRP A 295 -0.81 -6.98 7.72
N THR A 296 -1.28 -7.93 8.53
CA THR A 296 -2.13 -9.01 8.07
C THR A 296 -3.58 -8.56 8.02
N GLU A 297 -4.42 -9.29 7.29
CA GLU A 297 -5.87 -9.06 7.28
C GLU A 297 -6.45 -9.08 8.70
N GLN A 298 -6.03 -10.05 9.54
CA GLN A 298 -6.46 -10.12 10.93
C GLN A 298 -6.03 -8.89 11.74
N ALA A 299 -4.81 -8.39 11.56
CA ALA A 299 -4.35 -7.19 12.27
C ALA A 299 -5.15 -5.94 11.85
N LEU A 300 -5.66 -5.89 10.62
CA LEU A 300 -6.55 -4.81 10.17
C LEU A 300 -7.97 -4.94 10.74
N ARG A 301 -8.49 -6.17 10.91
CA ARG A 301 -9.74 -6.43 11.65
C ARG A 301 -9.63 -5.96 13.10
N ASP A 302 -8.54 -6.34 13.77
CA ASP A 302 -8.28 -5.94 15.15
C ASP A 302 -8.16 -4.43 15.29
N LEU A 303 -7.51 -3.77 14.31
CA LEU A 303 -7.42 -2.31 14.24
C LEU A 303 -8.80 -1.68 14.07
N ALA A 304 -9.61 -2.17 13.12
CA ALA A 304 -10.95 -1.66 12.88
C ALA A 304 -11.82 -1.73 14.14
N LEU A 305 -11.77 -2.86 14.86
CA LEU A 305 -12.49 -3.05 16.11
C LEU A 305 -11.98 -2.11 17.21
N ALA A 306 -10.66 -1.96 17.37
CA ALA A 306 -10.07 -1.04 18.35
C ALA A 306 -10.51 0.41 18.08
N ARG A 307 -10.51 0.82 16.81
CA ARG A 307 -10.95 2.16 16.38
C ARG A 307 -12.45 2.37 16.58
N ALA A 308 -13.28 1.39 16.24
CA ALA A 308 -14.72 1.43 16.48
C ALA A 308 -15.06 1.54 17.97
N ARG A 309 -14.35 0.80 18.84
CA ARG A 309 -14.51 0.89 20.30
C ARG A 309 -14.12 2.26 20.85
N ALA A 310 -13.07 2.86 20.30
CA ALA A 310 -12.60 4.18 20.71
C ALA A 310 -13.59 5.30 20.37
N SER A 311 -14.39 5.15 19.31
CA SER A 311 -15.38 6.14 18.87
C SER A 311 -16.80 5.87 19.35
N ALA A 312 -17.31 4.65 19.15
CA ALA A 312 -18.71 4.29 19.41
C ALA A 312 -18.93 3.60 20.77
N GLY A 313 -17.85 3.27 21.50
CA GLY A 313 -17.90 2.77 22.87
C GLY A 313 -17.19 1.43 23.10
N ALA A 314 -16.54 1.30 24.26
CA ALA A 314 -15.66 0.16 24.57
C ALA A 314 -16.35 -1.22 24.61
N ALA A 315 -17.67 -1.26 24.78
CA ALA A 315 -18.45 -2.49 24.84
C ALA A 315 -18.78 -3.08 23.45
N LEU A 316 -18.50 -2.36 22.36
CA LEU A 316 -18.80 -2.79 21.00
C LEU A 316 -18.05 -4.10 20.66
N SER A 317 -18.80 -5.12 20.26
CA SER A 317 -18.26 -6.44 19.88
C SER A 317 -17.96 -6.53 18.38
N GLU A 318 -17.17 -7.53 18.00
CA GLU A 318 -16.89 -7.82 16.59
C GLU A 318 -18.17 -8.21 15.81
N GLU A 319 -19.07 -8.96 16.45
CA GLU A 319 -20.37 -9.33 15.88
C GLU A 319 -21.24 -8.09 15.64
N GLN A 320 -21.29 -7.16 16.60
CA GLN A 320 -22.02 -5.90 16.43
C GLN A 320 -21.45 -5.06 15.29
N LEU A 321 -20.11 -4.99 15.18
CA LEU A 321 -19.48 -4.26 14.09
C LEU A 321 -19.83 -4.86 12.73
N TRP A 322 -19.59 -6.15 12.54
CA TRP A 322 -19.64 -6.78 11.22
C TRP A 322 -20.98 -7.40 10.83
N LYS A 323 -21.93 -7.54 11.76
CA LYS A 323 -23.26 -8.11 11.47
C LYS A 323 -24.42 -7.15 11.76
N GLU A 324 -24.23 -6.16 12.63
CA GLU A 324 -25.29 -5.19 12.96
C GLU A 324 -25.07 -3.82 12.30
N LEU A 325 -23.85 -3.27 12.38
CA LEU A 325 -23.51 -1.97 11.79
C LEU A 325 -23.12 -2.09 10.32
N PHE A 326 -22.30 -3.07 9.98
CA PHE A 326 -22.03 -3.50 8.61
C PHE A 326 -22.94 -4.70 8.23
N PRO A 327 -23.18 -4.94 6.93
CA PRO A 327 -23.84 -6.18 6.51
C PRO A 327 -22.94 -7.38 6.81
N GLU A 328 -23.51 -8.56 7.05
CA GLU A 328 -22.71 -9.78 7.33
C GLU A 328 -21.85 -10.20 6.12
N THR A 329 -22.39 -10.01 4.92
CA THR A 329 -21.71 -10.33 3.66
C THR A 329 -21.92 -9.25 2.61
N VAL A 330 -20.94 -9.13 1.71
CA VAL A 330 -21.00 -8.32 0.48
C VAL A 330 -20.60 -9.22 -0.69
N GLY A 331 -21.48 -9.39 -1.67
CA GLY A 331 -21.28 -10.28 -2.81
C GLY A 331 -21.12 -11.75 -2.41
N GLY A 332 -21.68 -12.16 -1.27
CA GLY A 332 -21.51 -13.49 -0.68
C GLY A 332 -20.17 -13.73 0.04
N GLU A 333 -19.30 -12.72 0.12
CA GLU A 333 -18.05 -12.74 0.89
C GLU A 333 -18.27 -12.06 2.25
N GLU A 334 -17.66 -12.56 3.32
CA GLU A 334 -17.73 -11.92 4.65
C GLU A 334 -17.17 -10.48 4.59
N THR A 335 -17.88 -9.52 5.18
CA THR A 335 -17.65 -8.09 4.90
C THR A 335 -16.25 -7.60 5.28
N ALA A 336 -15.67 -8.03 6.39
CA ALA A 336 -14.30 -7.62 6.73
C ALA A 336 -13.28 -8.19 5.72
N THR A 337 -13.45 -9.46 5.31
CA THR A 337 -12.66 -10.06 4.22
C THR A 337 -12.80 -9.25 2.93
N TYR A 338 -14.05 -8.93 2.54
CA TYR A 338 -14.36 -8.20 1.33
C TYR A 338 -13.65 -6.84 1.28
N LEU A 339 -13.72 -6.09 2.38
CA LEU A 339 -13.11 -4.77 2.52
C LEU A 339 -11.58 -4.85 2.51
N PHE A 340 -10.98 -5.70 3.35
CA PHE A 340 -9.53 -5.71 3.55
C PHE A 340 -8.76 -6.34 2.38
N ARG A 341 -9.39 -7.19 1.57
CA ARG A 341 -8.82 -7.62 0.27
C ARG A 341 -8.85 -6.52 -0.78
N ARG A 342 -9.76 -5.55 -0.63
CA ARG A 342 -9.95 -4.40 -1.54
C ARG A 342 -9.30 -3.11 -1.03
N CYS A 343 -8.51 -3.16 0.05
CA CYS A 343 -7.59 -2.09 0.43
C CYS A 343 -6.14 -2.58 0.41
N LEU A 344 -5.17 -1.68 0.28
CA LEU A 344 -3.77 -2.10 0.50
C LEU A 344 -3.60 -2.46 1.99
N PRO A 345 -2.71 -3.41 2.33
CA PRO A 345 -2.54 -3.90 3.70
C PRO A 345 -1.83 -2.88 4.60
N ARG A 346 -2.51 -1.77 4.91
CA ARG A 346 -1.98 -0.68 5.75
C ARG A 346 -3.10 0.04 6.50
N PRO A 347 -2.87 0.47 7.77
CA PRO A 347 -3.86 1.11 8.64
C PRO A 347 -4.61 2.26 8.00
N ARG A 348 -3.90 3.16 7.32
CA ARG A 348 -4.52 4.36 6.72
C ARG A 348 -5.61 3.98 5.71
N ASP A 349 -5.33 3.02 4.84
CA ASP A 349 -6.25 2.63 3.79
C ASP A 349 -7.46 1.88 4.36
N ALA A 350 -7.26 1.04 5.37
CA ALA A 350 -8.35 0.40 6.10
C ALA A 350 -9.27 1.42 6.77
N ILE A 351 -8.70 2.38 7.51
CA ILE A 351 -9.44 3.45 8.19
C ILE A 351 -10.23 4.29 7.19
N GLN A 352 -9.60 4.70 6.08
CA GLN A 352 -10.27 5.46 5.02
C GLN A 352 -11.44 4.69 4.41
N PHE A 353 -11.25 3.41 4.10
CA PHE A 353 -12.32 2.64 3.47
C PHE A 353 -13.53 2.48 4.42
N LEU A 354 -13.27 2.21 5.70
CA LEU A 354 -14.30 2.11 6.73
C LEU A 354 -15.03 3.43 6.95
N ASN A 355 -14.31 4.56 6.98
CA ASN A 355 -14.90 5.88 7.09
C ASN A 355 -15.80 6.19 5.90
N VAL A 356 -15.37 5.92 4.66
CA VAL A 356 -16.21 6.17 3.48
C VAL A 356 -17.47 5.31 3.50
N CYS A 357 -17.40 4.05 3.94
CA CYS A 357 -18.59 3.21 4.09
C CYS A 357 -19.59 3.82 5.09
N GLN A 358 -19.09 4.32 6.23
CA GLN A 358 -19.91 4.98 7.23
C GLN A 358 -20.50 6.30 6.71
N GLU A 359 -19.69 7.14 6.06
CA GLU A 359 -20.10 8.43 5.52
C GLU A 359 -21.16 8.27 4.42
N THR A 360 -20.99 7.32 3.49
CA THR A 360 -21.98 7.02 2.45
C THR A 360 -23.32 6.59 3.08
N ALA A 361 -23.31 5.69 4.06
CA ALA A 361 -24.54 5.23 4.69
C ALA A 361 -25.22 6.33 5.52
N TRP A 362 -24.46 7.04 6.36
CA TRP A 362 -25.00 8.01 7.32
C TRP A 362 -25.25 9.39 6.69
N LEU A 363 -24.25 9.99 6.03
CA LEU A 363 -24.33 11.37 5.55
C LEU A 363 -25.07 11.48 4.22
N GLU A 364 -24.86 10.53 3.29
CA GLU A 364 -25.49 10.59 1.96
C GLU A 364 -26.89 9.97 1.97
N HIS A 365 -27.06 8.82 2.63
CA HIS A 365 -28.31 8.06 2.59
C HIS A 365 -29.16 8.17 3.87
N GLY A 366 -28.67 8.78 4.95
CA GLY A 366 -29.41 8.98 6.20
C GLY A 366 -29.79 7.67 6.91
N ARG A 367 -28.99 6.61 6.73
CA ARG A 367 -29.25 5.26 7.27
C ARG A 367 -28.65 5.12 8.65
N ASP A 368 -29.22 4.26 9.50
CA ASP A 368 -28.69 3.92 10.81
C ASP A 368 -27.74 2.72 10.79
N ARG A 369 -27.62 2.03 9.65
CA ARG A 369 -26.74 0.89 9.39
C ARG A 369 -26.19 0.96 7.96
N ILE A 370 -25.00 0.39 7.76
CA ILE A 370 -24.37 0.27 6.45
C ILE A 370 -24.95 -0.94 5.75
N THR A 371 -25.34 -0.78 4.48
CA THR A 371 -25.85 -1.86 3.63
C THR A 371 -24.81 -2.32 2.62
N GLU A 372 -25.05 -3.45 1.97
CA GLU A 372 -24.21 -3.95 0.88
C GLU A 372 -24.02 -2.92 -0.24
N ALA A 373 -25.10 -2.23 -0.64
CA ALA A 373 -25.06 -1.19 -1.66
C ALA A 373 -24.18 0.02 -1.26
N ASP A 374 -24.14 0.36 0.03
CA ASP A 374 -23.27 1.42 0.55
C ASP A 374 -21.80 1.01 0.44
N VAL A 375 -21.47 -0.23 0.82
CA VAL A 375 -20.10 -0.77 0.74
C VAL A 375 -19.62 -0.80 -0.71
N GLU A 376 -20.47 -1.22 -1.66
CA GLU A 376 -20.12 -1.24 -3.07
C GLU A 376 -19.91 0.17 -3.66
N GLN A 377 -20.76 1.14 -3.27
CA GLN A 377 -20.60 2.53 -3.68
C GLN A 377 -19.33 3.15 -3.10
N ALA A 378 -19.11 2.99 -1.79
CA ALA A 378 -17.90 3.40 -1.10
C ALA A 378 -16.67 2.76 -1.73
N GLY A 379 -16.74 1.49 -2.14
CA GLY A 379 -15.65 0.77 -2.80
C GLY A 379 -15.25 1.39 -4.14
N ARG A 380 -16.21 1.84 -4.96
CA ARG A 380 -15.92 2.55 -6.23
C ARG A 380 -15.23 3.90 -5.98
N GLN A 381 -15.72 4.65 -5.00
CA GLN A 381 -15.14 5.94 -4.60
C GLN A 381 -13.72 5.76 -4.03
N PHE A 382 -13.56 4.84 -3.09
CA PHE A 382 -12.29 4.49 -2.47
C PHE A 382 -11.26 4.06 -3.51
N SER A 383 -11.63 3.16 -4.43
CA SER A 383 -10.74 2.71 -5.50
C SER A 383 -10.22 3.87 -6.36
N THR A 384 -11.09 4.83 -6.67
CA THR A 384 -10.74 6.02 -7.47
C THR A 384 -9.76 6.92 -6.73
N TRP A 385 -9.97 7.12 -5.42
CA TRP A 385 -9.05 7.89 -4.59
C TRP A 385 -7.70 7.20 -4.47
N LYS A 386 -7.69 5.89 -4.23
CA LYS A 386 -6.46 5.11 -4.06
C LYS A 386 -5.59 5.11 -5.31
N LEU A 387 -6.18 5.05 -6.50
CA LEU A 387 -5.42 5.14 -7.76
C LEU A 387 -4.72 6.52 -7.90
N LYS A 388 -5.38 7.60 -7.47
CA LYS A 388 -4.78 8.95 -7.43
C LYS A 388 -3.70 9.06 -6.36
N ASP A 389 -3.98 8.57 -5.14
CA ASP A 389 -3.03 8.56 -4.02
C ASP A 389 -1.73 7.83 -4.39
N LEU A 390 -1.84 6.69 -5.08
CA LEU A 390 -0.68 5.92 -5.54
C LEU A 390 0.21 6.75 -6.46
N THR A 391 -0.39 7.53 -7.37
CA THR A 391 0.35 8.44 -8.24
C THR A 391 1.09 9.49 -7.44
N SER A 392 0.41 10.16 -6.50
CA SER A 392 1.02 11.21 -5.68
C SER A 392 2.09 10.67 -4.72
N GLU A 393 1.94 9.44 -4.23
CA GLU A 393 2.90 8.78 -3.34
C GLU A 393 4.25 8.51 -4.02
N TYR A 394 4.21 8.09 -5.28
CA TYR A 394 5.40 7.68 -6.05
C TYR A 394 5.82 8.70 -7.11
N LEU A 395 5.23 9.90 -7.14
CA LEU A 395 5.49 10.91 -8.19
C LEU A 395 6.99 11.26 -8.32
N VAL A 396 7.70 11.37 -7.19
CA VAL A 396 9.14 11.71 -7.16
C VAL A 396 9.99 10.56 -7.72
N ALA A 397 9.66 9.31 -7.37
CA ALA A 397 10.44 8.14 -7.80
C ALA A 397 10.08 7.68 -9.22
N HIS A 398 8.80 7.80 -9.60
CA HIS A 398 8.23 7.28 -10.85
C HIS A 398 7.25 8.30 -11.48
N PRO A 399 7.74 9.39 -12.08
CA PRO A 399 6.87 10.44 -12.66
C PRO A 399 5.92 9.94 -13.75
N PHE A 400 6.29 8.85 -14.43
CA PHE A 400 5.54 8.23 -15.52
C PHE A 400 4.44 7.26 -15.05
N LEU A 401 4.33 6.96 -13.74
CA LEU A 401 3.43 5.92 -13.21
C LEU A 401 1.97 6.09 -13.66
N LYS A 402 1.45 7.33 -13.63
CA LYS A 402 0.08 7.64 -14.05
C LYS A 402 -0.19 7.24 -15.51
N ASN A 403 0.82 7.39 -16.36
CA ASN A 403 0.73 7.12 -17.80
C ASN A 403 0.70 5.62 -18.11
N LEU A 404 0.98 4.75 -17.13
CA LEU A 404 0.88 3.30 -17.26
C LEU A 404 -0.54 2.77 -17.01
N PHE A 405 -1.38 3.48 -16.25
CA PHE A 405 -2.74 3.02 -15.93
C PHE A 405 -3.65 2.78 -17.15
N PRO A 406 -3.59 3.56 -18.25
CA PRO A 406 -4.34 3.27 -19.47
C PRO A 406 -4.11 1.86 -20.02
N LEU A 407 -2.96 1.23 -19.76
CA LEU A 407 -2.66 -0.16 -20.16
C LEU A 407 -3.55 -1.20 -19.46
N PHE A 408 -4.29 -0.80 -18.42
CA PHE A 408 -5.14 -1.66 -17.61
C PHE A 408 -6.62 -1.25 -17.63
N GLN A 409 -6.96 -0.09 -18.21
CA GLN A 409 -8.32 0.43 -18.23
C GLN A 409 -9.26 -0.45 -19.05
N ASN A 410 -10.40 -0.82 -18.46
CA ASN A 410 -11.43 -1.67 -19.05
C ASN A 410 -10.87 -3.00 -19.61
N THR A 411 -9.83 -3.54 -18.97
CA THR A 411 -9.26 -4.85 -19.29
C THR A 411 -9.40 -5.79 -18.10
N GLY A 412 -9.15 -7.09 -18.31
CA GLY A 412 -9.11 -8.05 -17.21
C GLY A 412 -8.07 -7.73 -16.14
N TYR A 413 -8.38 -8.03 -14.87
CA TYR A 413 -7.42 -7.87 -13.77
C TYR A 413 -6.32 -8.92 -13.76
N VAL A 414 -6.47 -10.05 -14.46
CA VAL A 414 -5.38 -11.01 -14.71
C VAL A 414 -4.69 -10.61 -16.00
N VAL A 415 -3.41 -10.33 -15.91
CA VAL A 415 -2.61 -9.78 -17.01
C VAL A 415 -1.39 -10.66 -17.20
N THR A 416 -1.26 -11.27 -18.38
CA THR A 416 -0.06 -12.02 -18.71
C THR A 416 1.08 -11.08 -19.14
N ARG A 417 2.32 -11.54 -18.99
CA ARG A 417 3.51 -10.83 -19.47
C ARG A 417 3.39 -10.49 -20.96
N ALA A 418 2.89 -11.42 -21.77
CA ALA A 418 2.68 -11.23 -23.20
C ALA A 418 1.60 -10.18 -23.50
N ALA A 419 0.45 -10.24 -22.80
CA ALA A 419 -0.60 -9.23 -22.94
C ALA A 419 -0.08 -7.83 -22.56
N LEU A 420 0.66 -7.72 -21.44
CA LEU A 420 1.25 -6.46 -21.03
C LEU A 420 2.31 -5.96 -22.02
N ALA A 421 3.11 -6.87 -22.60
CA ALA A 421 4.09 -6.52 -23.64
C ALA A 421 3.42 -5.85 -24.84
N GLY A 422 2.36 -6.47 -25.39
CA GLY A 422 1.64 -5.91 -26.55
C GLY A 422 0.99 -4.57 -26.24
N ARG A 423 0.40 -4.42 -25.05
CA ARG A 423 -0.17 -3.12 -24.61
C ARG A 423 0.91 -2.06 -24.43
N PHE A 424 2.05 -2.43 -23.84
CA PHE A 424 3.15 -1.51 -23.59
C PHE A 424 3.83 -1.06 -24.87
N GLU A 425 4.04 -1.97 -25.84
CA GLU A 425 4.67 -1.66 -27.13
C GLU A 425 3.98 -0.49 -27.85
N ALA A 426 2.64 -0.46 -27.81
CA ALA A 426 1.85 0.62 -28.39
C ALA A 426 2.03 1.99 -27.70
N ALA A 427 2.46 2.03 -26.43
CA ALA A 427 2.65 3.24 -25.65
C ALA A 427 4.13 3.61 -25.44
N ALA A 428 5.05 2.69 -25.71
CA ALA A 428 6.43 2.78 -25.24
C ALA A 428 7.22 3.93 -25.86
N GLU A 429 6.99 4.25 -27.14
CA GLU A 429 7.64 5.38 -27.82
C GLU A 429 7.22 6.72 -27.21
N SER A 430 5.91 6.94 -27.03
CA SER A 430 5.38 8.15 -26.38
C SER A 430 5.90 8.30 -24.96
N LEU A 431 5.89 7.22 -24.17
CA LEU A 431 6.38 7.26 -22.79
C LEU A 431 7.87 7.63 -22.71
N ARG A 432 8.70 7.07 -23.59
CA ARG A 432 10.14 7.41 -23.65
C ARG A 432 10.39 8.82 -24.14
N HIS A 433 9.54 9.34 -25.02
CA HIS A 433 9.59 10.72 -25.47
C HIS A 433 9.23 11.71 -24.36
N ASP A 434 8.15 11.43 -23.62
CA ASP A 434 7.66 12.29 -22.55
C ASP A 434 8.56 12.25 -21.30
N PHE A 435 9.23 11.11 -21.05
CA PHE A 435 10.05 10.87 -19.87
C PHE A 435 11.46 10.34 -20.23
N PRO A 436 12.28 11.11 -20.95
CA PRO A 436 13.56 10.63 -21.50
C PRO A 436 14.57 10.26 -20.40
N ALA A 437 14.54 10.94 -19.26
CA ALA A 437 15.38 10.62 -18.09
C ALA A 437 15.12 9.21 -17.52
N TYR A 438 13.95 8.63 -17.80
CA TYR A 438 13.51 7.34 -17.27
C TYR A 438 13.47 6.24 -18.34
N ALA A 439 14.09 6.47 -19.51
CA ALA A 439 14.09 5.51 -20.61
C ALA A 439 14.59 4.10 -20.22
N HIS A 440 15.51 4.01 -19.24
CA HIS A 440 16.02 2.75 -18.70
C HIS A 440 14.97 1.95 -17.92
N ALA A 441 14.08 2.64 -17.20
CA ALA A 441 12.97 2.04 -16.47
C ALA A 441 11.76 1.75 -17.38
N LEU A 442 11.64 2.48 -18.50
CA LEU A 442 10.59 2.31 -19.52
C LEU A 442 10.91 1.15 -20.50
N THR A 443 11.24 0.01 -19.92
CA THR A 443 11.29 -1.31 -20.56
C THR A 443 10.17 -2.18 -19.99
N LEU A 444 9.80 -3.28 -20.65
CA LEU A 444 8.75 -4.17 -20.12
C LEU A 444 9.08 -4.66 -18.70
N SER A 445 10.32 -5.11 -18.47
CA SER A 445 10.76 -5.56 -17.13
C SER A 445 10.73 -4.42 -16.13
N GLY A 446 11.28 -3.24 -16.47
CA GLY A 446 11.27 -2.09 -15.57
C GLY A 446 9.86 -1.61 -15.22
N VAL A 447 8.93 -1.62 -16.17
CA VAL A 447 7.52 -1.30 -15.93
C VAL A 447 6.87 -2.33 -15.00
N ILE A 448 7.14 -3.62 -15.20
CA ILE A 448 6.64 -4.67 -14.30
C ILE A 448 7.20 -4.49 -12.89
N ASP A 449 8.50 -4.24 -12.76
CA ASP A 449 9.17 -4.05 -11.48
C ASP A 449 8.62 -2.84 -10.73
N VAL A 450 8.40 -1.72 -11.44
CA VAL A 450 7.77 -0.52 -10.88
C VAL A 450 6.34 -0.83 -10.43
N LEU A 451 5.50 -1.41 -11.29
CA LEU A 451 4.11 -1.70 -10.95
C LEU A 451 3.98 -2.72 -9.81
N TYR A 452 4.88 -3.70 -9.72
CA TYR A 452 4.97 -4.63 -8.61
C TYR A 452 5.41 -3.92 -7.33
N GLY A 453 6.51 -3.16 -7.37
CA GLY A 453 7.08 -2.45 -6.21
C GLY A 453 6.14 -1.44 -5.57
N VAL A 454 5.33 -0.74 -6.38
CA VAL A 454 4.28 0.15 -5.87
C VAL A 454 3.02 -0.60 -5.41
N GLY A 455 2.98 -1.93 -5.51
CA GLY A 455 1.85 -2.77 -5.10
C GLY A 455 0.62 -2.66 -6.00
N PHE A 456 0.78 -2.16 -7.24
CA PHE A 456 -0.29 -2.12 -8.23
C PHE A 456 -0.52 -3.49 -8.85
N LEU A 457 0.58 -4.18 -9.22
CA LEU A 457 0.56 -5.57 -9.67
C LEU A 457 1.03 -6.50 -8.55
N GLY A 458 0.36 -7.64 -8.45
CA GLY A 458 0.86 -8.83 -7.77
C GLY A 458 1.31 -9.86 -8.80
N VAL A 459 2.13 -10.81 -8.37
CA VAL A 459 2.62 -11.91 -9.20
C VAL A 459 2.07 -13.23 -8.69
N ARG A 460 1.64 -14.11 -9.60
CA ARG A 460 1.21 -15.46 -9.23
C ARG A 460 2.43 -16.28 -8.81
N ARG A 461 2.41 -16.79 -7.58
CA ARG A 461 3.41 -17.72 -7.03
C ARG A 461 2.67 -18.89 -6.37
N GLY A 462 2.84 -20.09 -6.92
CA GLY A 462 2.07 -21.25 -6.50
C GLY A 462 0.56 -21.00 -6.65
N ASN A 463 -0.20 -21.24 -5.58
CA ASN A 463 -1.66 -21.06 -5.60
C ASN A 463 -2.11 -19.62 -5.25
N GLY A 464 -1.19 -18.74 -4.89
CA GLY A 464 -1.50 -17.39 -4.39
C GLY A 464 -0.96 -16.28 -5.29
N VAL A 465 -1.47 -15.07 -5.06
CA VAL A 465 -0.92 -13.84 -5.63
C VAL A 465 -0.15 -13.12 -4.54
N VAL A 466 1.10 -12.78 -4.83
CA VAL A 466 1.99 -12.08 -3.91
C VAL A 466 2.13 -10.63 -4.39
N PHE A 467 2.00 -9.68 -3.46
CA PHE A 467 2.19 -8.25 -3.72
C PHE A 467 3.41 -7.75 -2.95
N ALA A 468 4.02 -6.66 -3.43
CA ALA A 468 5.16 -6.05 -2.75
C ALA A 468 4.84 -5.67 -1.29
N GLY A 469 5.73 -6.08 -0.39
CA GLY A 469 5.60 -5.92 1.07
C GLY A 469 5.12 -7.17 1.80
N ALA A 470 4.60 -8.18 1.10
CA ALA A 470 4.35 -9.53 1.67
C ALA A 470 5.56 -10.46 1.49
N ASP A 471 6.32 -10.26 0.40
CA ASP A 471 7.54 -10.98 0.04
C ASP A 471 8.49 -9.98 -0.64
N ASP A 472 9.76 -9.99 -0.23
CA ASP A 472 10.80 -9.08 -0.74
C ASP A 472 11.45 -9.63 -2.02
N LEU A 473 11.04 -10.80 -2.51
CA LEU A 473 11.52 -11.36 -3.77
C LEU A 473 11.06 -10.52 -4.98
N PRO A 474 11.99 -9.96 -5.78
CA PRO A 474 11.65 -9.23 -6.99
C PRO A 474 11.00 -10.16 -8.03
N VAL A 475 10.32 -9.56 -9.01
CA VAL A 475 9.68 -10.30 -10.09
C VAL A 475 10.75 -11.02 -10.91
N GLN A 476 10.56 -12.31 -11.13
CA GLN A 476 11.46 -13.14 -11.92
C GLN A 476 11.07 -13.13 -13.39
N LEU A 477 12.04 -13.32 -14.29
CA LEU A 477 11.80 -13.30 -15.73
C LEU A 477 10.84 -14.40 -16.21
N HIS A 478 10.81 -15.54 -15.53
CA HIS A 478 9.94 -16.68 -15.84
C HIS A 478 8.52 -16.52 -15.28
N GLU A 479 8.26 -15.51 -14.44
CA GLU A 479 6.92 -15.21 -13.95
C GLU A 479 6.14 -14.48 -15.06
N THR A 480 4.99 -15.06 -15.43
CA THR A 480 4.22 -14.66 -16.61
C THR A 480 2.79 -14.23 -16.31
N GLU A 481 2.29 -14.43 -15.08
CA GLU A 481 0.93 -14.06 -14.68
C GLU A 481 0.96 -13.01 -13.57
N PHE A 482 0.34 -11.87 -13.85
CA PHE A 482 0.20 -10.74 -12.95
C PHE A 482 -1.25 -10.43 -12.65
N HIS A 483 -1.51 -9.82 -11.50
CA HIS A 483 -2.85 -9.47 -11.04
C HIS A 483 -2.88 -8.01 -10.62
N VAL A 484 -3.79 -7.22 -11.20
CA VAL A 484 -4.09 -5.88 -10.70
C VAL A 484 -4.69 -6.02 -9.30
N HIS A 485 -4.13 -5.30 -8.33
CA HIS A 485 -4.61 -5.31 -6.96
C HIS A 485 -6.09 -4.90 -6.88
N ALA A 486 -6.90 -5.62 -6.09
CA ALA A 486 -8.36 -5.42 -6.04
C ALA A 486 -8.77 -3.99 -5.66
N CYS A 487 -7.97 -3.33 -4.81
CA CYS A 487 -8.03 -1.90 -4.50
C CYS A 487 -8.19 -0.97 -5.72
N PHE A 488 -7.61 -1.29 -6.89
CA PHE A 488 -7.63 -0.41 -8.06
C PHE A 488 -8.62 -0.83 -9.15
N ARG A 489 -9.19 -2.04 -9.04
CA ARG A 489 -9.99 -2.67 -10.10
C ARG A 489 -11.22 -1.86 -10.48
N ALA A 490 -11.97 -1.36 -9.49
CA ALA A 490 -13.18 -0.59 -9.75
C ALA A 490 -12.88 0.73 -10.46
N ALA A 491 -11.82 1.44 -10.07
CA ALA A 491 -11.39 2.68 -10.72
C ALA A 491 -10.92 2.47 -12.17
N LEU A 492 -10.38 1.29 -12.48
CA LEU A 492 -9.92 0.93 -13.81
C LEU A 492 -11.01 0.29 -14.69
N GLY A 493 -12.18 -0.03 -14.14
CA GLY A 493 -13.16 -0.88 -14.83
C GLY A 493 -12.71 -2.34 -15.00
N ALA A 494 -11.64 -2.76 -14.34
CA ALA A 494 -11.03 -4.10 -14.42
C ALA A 494 -11.68 -5.07 -13.43
N THR A 495 -12.99 -5.30 -13.55
CA THR A 495 -13.78 -6.04 -12.55
C THR A 495 -13.86 -7.55 -12.80
N SER A 496 -13.51 -8.01 -14.01
CA SER A 496 -13.42 -9.42 -14.39
C SER A 496 -11.96 -9.88 -14.58
N PRO A 497 -11.64 -11.17 -14.44
CA PRO A 497 -10.28 -11.67 -14.59
C PRO A 497 -9.71 -11.47 -15.99
N PHE A 498 -10.54 -11.55 -17.04
CA PHE A 498 -10.17 -11.27 -18.43
C PHE A 498 -11.16 -10.27 -19.04
N ASP A 499 -10.83 -9.70 -20.21
CA ASP A 499 -11.75 -8.84 -20.96
C ASP A 499 -12.97 -9.67 -21.37
N LEU A 500 -14.14 -9.29 -20.87
CA LEU A 500 -15.34 -10.12 -20.95
C LEU A 500 -16.54 -9.24 -21.28
N ARG A 501 -17.16 -9.48 -22.44
CA ARG A 501 -18.50 -8.94 -22.71
C ARG A 501 -19.50 -9.80 -21.96
N SER A 502 -20.26 -9.25 -21.02
CA SER A 502 -21.29 -10.03 -20.31
C SER A 502 -22.35 -10.54 -21.27
N TYR A 503 -22.85 -11.76 -21.06
CA TYR A 503 -24.04 -12.24 -21.76
C TYR A 503 -25.24 -11.38 -21.34
N GLU A 504 -25.91 -10.76 -22.30
CA GLU A 504 -27.19 -10.10 -22.09
C GLU A 504 -28.33 -11.11 -22.31
N PRO A 505 -29.12 -11.43 -21.27
CA PRO A 505 -30.29 -12.30 -21.43
C PRO A 505 -31.28 -11.69 -22.43
N LEU A 506 -31.70 -12.47 -23.42
CA LEU A 506 -32.72 -12.01 -24.38
C LEU A 506 -34.11 -11.92 -23.75
N LEU A 507 -34.32 -12.59 -22.61
CA LEU A 507 -35.49 -12.44 -21.75
C LEU A 507 -35.23 -11.35 -20.70
N ALA A 508 -35.17 -10.08 -21.12
CA ALA A 508 -35.24 -8.94 -20.21
C ALA A 508 -36.63 -8.90 -19.56
N GLU A 509 -36.68 -8.76 -18.22
CA GLU A 509 -37.87 -8.61 -17.36
C GLU A 509 -39.21 -8.52 -18.11
N ALA A 510 -39.77 -9.67 -18.48
CA ALA A 510 -41.17 -9.75 -18.86
C ALA A 510 -41.98 -9.42 -17.59
N ARG A 511 -42.24 -8.13 -17.36
CA ARG A 511 -43.31 -7.67 -16.49
C ARG A 511 -44.49 -8.56 -16.76
N ILE A 512 -45.03 -9.15 -15.69
CA ILE A 512 -46.26 -9.93 -15.67
C ILE A 512 -47.36 -9.07 -16.28
N ALA A 513 -47.50 -9.11 -17.61
CA ALA A 513 -48.64 -8.59 -18.32
C ALA A 513 -49.59 -9.77 -18.47
N SER A 514 -50.44 -9.95 -17.47
CA SER A 514 -51.62 -10.79 -17.57
C SER A 514 -52.54 -10.24 -18.66
N GLY A 515 -52.31 -10.65 -19.90
CA GLY A 515 -53.15 -10.34 -21.05
C GLY A 515 -53.62 -11.64 -21.69
N ASN A 516 -54.92 -11.88 -21.69
CA ASN A 516 -55.57 -13.01 -22.34
C ASN A 516 -55.05 -13.22 -23.77
N PHE A 517 -54.38 -14.35 -24.02
CA PHE A 517 -54.04 -14.79 -25.36
C PHE A 517 -54.91 -15.98 -25.79
N ASN A 518 -55.50 -15.84 -26.98
CA ASN A 518 -56.34 -16.82 -27.64
C ASN A 518 -55.45 -17.89 -28.31
N PRO A 519 -55.68 -19.21 -28.14
CA PRO A 519 -54.81 -20.23 -28.70
C PRO A 519 -55.08 -20.40 -30.20
N GLY A 520 -54.24 -19.77 -31.02
CA GLY A 520 -54.06 -20.18 -32.41
C GLY A 520 -53.35 -21.54 -32.46
N THR A 521 -53.88 -22.44 -33.29
CA THR A 521 -53.49 -23.84 -33.46
C THR A 521 -51.97 -24.03 -33.62
N PRO A 522 -51.27 -24.75 -32.70
CA PRO A 522 -49.87 -25.09 -32.91
C PRO A 522 -49.75 -26.41 -33.67
N GLY A 523 -48.94 -26.42 -34.73
CA GLY A 523 -48.41 -27.67 -35.29
C GLY A 523 -47.60 -28.39 -34.21
N PHE A 524 -47.99 -29.62 -33.87
CA PHE A 524 -47.30 -30.49 -32.91
C PHE A 524 -45.80 -30.71 -33.21
N THR A 525 -45.35 -30.41 -34.42
CA THR A 525 -43.96 -30.56 -34.87
C THR A 525 -43.04 -29.43 -34.41
N ALA A 526 -43.54 -28.19 -34.29
CA ALA A 526 -42.73 -27.01 -33.92
C ALA A 526 -42.33 -27.03 -32.43
N ARG A 527 -43.27 -27.37 -31.53
CA ARG A 527 -42.98 -27.50 -30.08
C ARG A 527 -41.87 -28.51 -29.80
N ASN A 528 -41.90 -29.66 -30.48
CA ASN A 528 -40.86 -30.69 -30.36
C ASN A 528 -39.50 -30.26 -30.94
N ARG A 529 -39.47 -29.32 -31.89
CA ARG A 529 -38.23 -28.79 -32.46
C ARG A 529 -37.61 -27.78 -31.50
N ASP A 530 -38.38 -26.80 -31.06
CA ASP A 530 -37.93 -25.72 -30.17
C ASP A 530 -37.36 -26.27 -28.86
N ASP A 531 -38.05 -27.24 -28.24
CA ASP A 531 -37.57 -27.92 -27.04
C ASP A 531 -36.26 -28.69 -27.27
N ARG A 532 -36.09 -29.31 -28.45
CA ARG A 532 -34.83 -30.00 -28.80
C ARG A 532 -33.68 -29.03 -28.98
N LEU A 533 -33.92 -27.87 -29.59
CA LEU A 533 -32.91 -26.82 -29.79
C LEU A 533 -32.45 -26.24 -28.44
N LEU A 534 -33.39 -25.94 -27.54
CA LEU A 534 -33.09 -25.46 -26.18
C LEU A 534 -32.35 -26.53 -25.36
N GLN A 535 -32.74 -27.81 -25.47
CA GLN A 535 -31.99 -28.91 -24.86
C GLN A 535 -30.57 -29.05 -25.41
N GLU A 536 -30.35 -28.81 -26.70
CA GLU A 536 -29.02 -28.82 -27.30
C GLU A 536 -28.14 -27.69 -26.75
N LEU A 537 -28.69 -26.47 -26.62
CA LEU A 537 -27.99 -25.35 -25.99
C LEU A 537 -27.64 -25.66 -24.53
N GLY A 538 -28.58 -26.24 -23.77
CA GLY A 538 -28.31 -26.72 -22.41
C GLY A 538 -27.18 -27.76 -22.37
N ARG A 539 -27.18 -28.75 -23.27
CA ARG A 539 -26.09 -29.75 -23.36
C ARG A 539 -24.74 -29.11 -23.71
N SER A 540 -24.73 -28.14 -24.61
CA SER A 540 -23.51 -27.40 -24.96
C SER A 540 -22.96 -26.63 -23.76
N CYS A 541 -23.81 -25.99 -22.95
CA CYS A 541 -23.39 -25.35 -21.70
C CYS A 541 -22.75 -26.36 -20.72
N HIS A 542 -23.41 -27.50 -20.48
CA HIS A 542 -22.86 -28.55 -19.61
C HIS A 542 -21.55 -29.13 -20.14
N SER A 543 -21.41 -29.28 -21.46
CA SER A 543 -20.20 -29.73 -22.13
C SER A 543 -19.02 -28.80 -21.87
N ILE A 544 -19.25 -27.49 -21.95
CA ILE A 544 -18.27 -26.44 -21.63
C ILE A 544 -17.92 -26.48 -20.14
N LEU A 545 -18.91 -26.48 -19.24
CA LEU A 545 -18.69 -26.54 -17.79
C LEU A 545 -17.87 -27.78 -17.37
N ALA A 546 -18.16 -28.93 -17.98
CA ALA A 546 -17.40 -30.15 -17.74
C ALA A 546 -15.96 -30.05 -18.23
N GLN A 547 -15.70 -29.34 -19.34
CA GLN A 547 -14.34 -29.08 -19.81
C GLN A 547 -13.57 -28.14 -18.87
N VAL A 548 -14.24 -27.07 -18.40
CA VAL A 548 -13.66 -26.16 -17.40
C VAL A 548 -13.30 -26.92 -16.12
N GLY A 549 -14.17 -27.80 -15.63
CA GLY A 549 -13.90 -28.62 -14.44
C GLY A 549 -12.75 -29.62 -14.59
N ARG A 550 -12.40 -30.02 -15.83
CA ARG A 550 -11.27 -30.90 -16.12
C ARG A 550 -9.96 -30.15 -16.42
N ALA A 551 -10.02 -28.85 -16.63
CA ALA A 551 -8.86 -28.04 -17.00
C ALA A 551 -8.00 -27.73 -15.76
N VAL A 552 -7.09 -28.64 -15.41
CA VAL A 552 -6.23 -28.55 -14.20
C VAL A 552 -5.30 -27.32 -14.24
N THR A 553 -4.89 -26.89 -15.42
CA THR A 553 -4.01 -25.73 -15.62
C THR A 553 -4.74 -24.39 -15.60
N LEU A 554 -6.08 -24.41 -15.57
CA LEU A 554 -6.90 -23.20 -15.52
C LEU A 554 -6.85 -22.58 -14.14
N THR A 555 -6.56 -21.28 -14.08
CA THR A 555 -6.57 -20.57 -12.79
C THR A 555 -7.98 -20.57 -12.21
N PRO A 556 -8.12 -20.71 -10.87
CA PRO A 556 -9.43 -20.74 -10.22
C PRO A 556 -10.30 -19.54 -10.60
N GLU A 557 -9.73 -18.34 -10.67
CA GLU A 557 -10.46 -17.11 -10.97
C GLU A 557 -10.99 -17.09 -12.40
N VAL A 558 -10.19 -17.50 -13.39
CA VAL A 558 -10.62 -17.59 -14.79
C VAL A 558 -11.66 -18.69 -14.94
N GLY A 559 -11.43 -19.86 -14.32
CA GLY A 559 -12.36 -20.98 -14.38
C GLY A 559 -13.71 -20.68 -13.76
N ASP A 560 -13.73 -20.05 -12.59
CA ASP A 560 -14.98 -19.67 -11.92
C ASP A 560 -15.73 -18.59 -12.68
N GLU A 561 -15.02 -17.66 -13.33
CA GLU A 561 -15.68 -16.67 -14.20
C GLU A 561 -16.28 -17.30 -15.46
N ILE A 562 -15.57 -18.21 -16.13
CA ILE A 562 -16.14 -18.94 -17.27
C ILE A 562 -17.37 -19.73 -16.82
N LYS A 563 -17.30 -20.44 -15.68
CA LYS A 563 -18.48 -21.15 -15.12
C LYS A 563 -19.63 -20.18 -14.89
N ARG A 564 -19.37 -19.01 -14.29
CA ARG A 564 -20.38 -17.98 -14.01
C ARG A 564 -21.07 -17.53 -15.30
N GLN A 565 -20.32 -17.24 -16.35
CA GLN A 565 -20.88 -16.79 -17.63
C GLN A 565 -21.67 -17.89 -18.34
N ILE A 566 -21.16 -19.12 -18.38
CA ILE A 566 -21.89 -20.25 -18.97
C ILE A 566 -23.15 -20.58 -18.17
N ASN A 567 -23.11 -20.47 -16.84
CA ASN A 567 -24.29 -20.63 -15.99
C ASN A 567 -25.33 -19.53 -16.24
N ARG A 568 -24.94 -18.29 -16.56
CA ARG A 568 -25.91 -17.25 -16.97
C ARG A 568 -26.69 -17.64 -18.22
N VAL A 569 -26.01 -18.20 -19.22
CA VAL A 569 -26.67 -18.72 -20.43
C VAL A 569 -27.57 -19.91 -20.08
N LEU A 570 -27.10 -20.82 -19.23
CA LEU A 570 -27.87 -21.98 -18.81
C LEU A 570 -29.12 -21.60 -17.99
N ASP A 571 -29.00 -20.63 -17.08
CA ASP A 571 -30.11 -20.10 -16.29
C ASP A 571 -31.15 -19.43 -17.18
N ASP A 572 -30.72 -18.68 -18.20
CA ASP A 572 -31.62 -18.06 -19.16
C ASP A 572 -32.37 -19.09 -20.01
N VAL A 573 -31.70 -20.18 -20.42
CA VAL A 573 -32.35 -21.33 -21.08
C VAL A 573 -33.39 -21.99 -20.15
N ASN A 574 -33.04 -22.19 -18.88
CA ASN A 574 -33.91 -22.83 -17.90
C ASN A 574 -35.14 -21.99 -17.53
N ARG A 575 -35.16 -20.69 -17.85
CA ARG A 575 -36.35 -19.83 -17.68
C ARG A 575 -37.47 -20.13 -18.67
N VAL A 576 -37.20 -20.87 -19.75
CA VAL A 576 -38.21 -21.27 -20.73
C VAL A 576 -38.69 -22.70 -20.41
N PRO A 577 -39.90 -22.89 -19.86
CA PRO A 577 -40.41 -24.24 -19.60
C PRO A 577 -40.54 -25.06 -20.89
N PRO A 578 -40.40 -26.40 -20.82
CA PRO A 578 -40.63 -27.27 -21.96
C PRO A 578 -42.01 -27.03 -22.58
N GLY A 579 -42.05 -26.81 -23.90
CA GLY A 579 -43.26 -26.54 -24.66
C GLY A 579 -43.81 -25.11 -24.54
N ALA A 580 -43.17 -24.24 -23.75
CA ALA A 580 -43.64 -22.87 -23.50
C ALA A 580 -43.00 -21.81 -24.41
N ALA A 581 -41.99 -22.17 -25.21
CA ALA A 581 -41.28 -21.24 -26.10
C ALA A 581 -42.25 -20.45 -27.01
N SER A 582 -43.19 -21.15 -27.65
CA SER A 582 -44.20 -20.52 -28.52
C SER A 582 -45.18 -19.63 -27.76
N SER A 583 -45.55 -19.99 -26.51
CA SER A 583 -46.45 -19.18 -25.67
C SER A 583 -45.76 -17.97 -25.05
N MET A 584 -44.44 -17.99 -24.92
CA MET A 584 -43.61 -16.89 -24.44
C MET A 584 -43.08 -16.02 -25.58
N SER A 585 -43.54 -16.25 -26.83
CA SER A 585 -43.10 -15.54 -28.04
C SER A 585 -41.57 -15.54 -28.22
N VAL A 586 -40.89 -16.60 -27.77
CA VAL A 586 -39.44 -16.73 -27.86
C VAL A 586 -39.06 -17.22 -29.25
N ASN A 587 -38.25 -16.44 -29.96
CA ASN A 587 -37.63 -16.88 -31.21
C ASN A 587 -36.41 -17.77 -30.90
N VAL A 588 -36.61 -19.09 -30.84
CA VAL A 588 -35.58 -20.05 -30.42
C VAL A 588 -34.37 -20.07 -31.37
N ASP A 589 -34.57 -19.83 -32.67
CA ASP A 589 -33.47 -19.79 -33.65
C ASP A 589 -32.57 -18.55 -33.44
N GLU A 590 -33.16 -17.39 -33.15
CA GLU A 590 -32.44 -16.17 -32.76
C GLU A 590 -31.74 -16.31 -31.41
N TYR A 591 -32.39 -17.01 -30.48
CA TYR A 591 -31.86 -17.29 -29.15
C TYR A 591 -30.58 -18.16 -29.22
N LEU A 592 -30.61 -19.26 -29.97
CA LEU A 592 -29.43 -20.10 -30.21
C LEU A 592 -28.34 -19.35 -30.98
N SER A 593 -28.72 -18.50 -31.93
CA SER A 593 -27.76 -17.70 -32.71
C SER A 593 -27.04 -16.67 -31.83
N SER A 594 -27.77 -16.00 -30.93
CA SER A 594 -27.19 -15.08 -29.95
C SER A 594 -26.24 -15.80 -28.98
N ALA A 595 -26.64 -16.96 -28.45
CA ALA A 595 -25.78 -17.76 -27.58
C ALA A 595 -24.52 -18.26 -28.32
N ALA A 596 -24.63 -18.66 -29.59
CA ALA A 596 -23.48 -19.08 -30.38
C ALA A 596 -22.52 -17.92 -30.71
N LEU A 597 -23.05 -16.73 -31.00
CA LEU A 597 -22.24 -15.51 -31.17
C LEU A 597 -21.54 -15.12 -29.88
N TYR A 598 -22.24 -15.25 -28.75
CA TYR A 598 -21.67 -15.03 -27.43
C TYR A 598 -20.51 -16.00 -27.14
N PHE A 599 -20.69 -17.29 -27.42
CA PHE A 599 -19.63 -18.30 -27.26
C PHE A 599 -18.42 -18.02 -28.17
N ASP A 600 -18.62 -17.64 -29.44
CA ASP A 600 -17.50 -17.23 -30.29
C ASP A 600 -16.75 -16.02 -29.71
N ALA A 601 -17.48 -15.01 -29.24
CA ALA A 601 -16.88 -13.83 -28.63
C ALA A 601 -16.09 -14.19 -27.36
N LEU A 602 -16.66 -15.05 -26.51
CA LEU A 602 -16.01 -15.53 -25.29
C LEU A 602 -14.75 -16.34 -25.60
N ALA A 603 -14.79 -17.23 -26.60
CA ALA A 603 -13.62 -17.98 -27.04
C ALA A 603 -12.53 -17.04 -27.59
N ALA A 604 -12.90 -16.11 -28.48
CA ALA A 604 -11.97 -15.13 -29.03
C ALA A 604 -11.32 -14.26 -27.93
N GLN A 605 -12.09 -13.86 -26.91
CA GLN A 605 -11.57 -13.11 -25.75
C GLN A 605 -10.60 -13.94 -24.90
N LEU A 606 -10.91 -15.23 -24.68
CA LEU A 606 -10.01 -16.15 -23.97
C LEU A 606 -8.68 -16.35 -24.72
N LEU A 607 -8.72 -16.48 -26.04
CA LEU A 607 -7.52 -16.59 -26.87
C LEU A 607 -6.73 -15.26 -26.91
N ALA A 608 -7.43 -14.13 -27.10
CA ALA A 608 -6.83 -12.80 -27.18
C ALA A 608 -6.22 -12.30 -25.86
N SER A 609 -6.64 -12.85 -24.71
CA SER A 609 -6.08 -12.51 -23.41
C SER A 609 -4.62 -12.98 -23.20
N ALA A 610 -4.03 -13.68 -24.18
CA ALA A 610 -2.69 -14.27 -24.14
C ALA A 610 -2.47 -15.18 -22.90
N LEU A 611 -3.55 -15.82 -22.45
CA LEU A 611 -3.59 -16.78 -21.35
C LEU A 611 -3.23 -18.23 -21.78
N GLU A 612 -3.03 -18.46 -23.08
CA GLU A 612 -2.89 -19.78 -23.72
C GLU A 612 -1.76 -20.64 -23.13
N ASP A 613 -0.55 -20.09 -22.99
CA ASP A 613 0.64 -20.87 -22.60
C ASP A 613 0.75 -21.12 -21.09
N VAL A 614 0.02 -20.35 -20.26
CA VAL A 614 0.22 -20.31 -18.80
C VAL A 614 -0.96 -20.90 -18.04
N THR A 615 -2.18 -20.77 -18.57
CA THR A 615 -3.42 -21.12 -17.83
C THR A 615 -4.26 -22.19 -18.52
N GLY A 616 -3.77 -22.82 -19.59
CA GLY A 616 -4.52 -23.88 -20.29
C GLY A 616 -5.88 -23.44 -20.86
N THR A 617 -6.10 -22.13 -21.01
CA THR A 617 -7.34 -21.57 -21.57
C THR A 617 -7.59 -22.03 -23.00
N GLY A 618 -6.54 -22.34 -23.78
CA GLY A 618 -6.68 -22.78 -25.17
C GLY A 618 -7.58 -24.03 -25.33
N GLY A 619 -7.46 -25.01 -24.43
CA GLY A 619 -8.29 -26.21 -24.47
C GLY A 619 -9.77 -25.93 -24.14
N VAL A 620 -10.04 -24.94 -23.29
CA VAL A 620 -11.39 -24.49 -22.95
C VAL A 620 -11.97 -23.62 -24.07
N ALA A 621 -11.18 -22.69 -24.60
CA ALA A 621 -11.58 -21.82 -25.70
C ALA A 621 -11.93 -22.64 -26.95
N HIS A 622 -11.10 -23.62 -27.32
CA HIS A 622 -11.39 -24.50 -28.45
C HIS A 622 -12.69 -25.28 -28.26
N ARG A 623 -12.97 -25.75 -27.04
CA ARG A 623 -14.24 -26.40 -26.70
C ARG A 623 -15.43 -25.45 -26.85
N ILE A 624 -15.29 -24.21 -26.42
CA ILE A 624 -16.33 -23.19 -26.57
C ILE A 624 -16.61 -22.94 -28.06
N GLU A 625 -15.57 -22.82 -28.90
CA GLU A 625 -15.74 -22.67 -30.35
C GLU A 625 -16.40 -23.89 -31.01
N GLU A 626 -16.04 -25.11 -30.58
CA GLU A 626 -16.66 -26.34 -31.08
C GLU A 626 -18.17 -26.37 -30.82
N GLU A 627 -18.57 -26.01 -29.60
CA GLU A 627 -19.98 -25.94 -29.22
C GLU A 627 -20.70 -24.78 -29.92
N ALA A 628 -20.07 -23.62 -30.09
CA ALA A 628 -20.62 -22.52 -30.88
C ALA A 628 -20.86 -22.92 -32.35
N ARG A 629 -19.87 -23.57 -32.98
CA ARG A 629 -19.98 -24.15 -34.33
C ARG A 629 -21.06 -25.23 -34.42
N ARG A 630 -21.26 -26.02 -33.36
CA ARG A 630 -22.32 -27.03 -33.29
C ARG A 630 -23.70 -26.37 -33.28
N LEU A 631 -23.92 -25.37 -32.43
CA LEU A 631 -25.19 -24.64 -32.33
C LEU A 631 -25.56 -23.95 -33.65
N ARG A 632 -24.61 -23.27 -34.31
CA ARG A 632 -24.83 -22.66 -35.64
C ARG A 632 -25.26 -23.67 -36.70
N ARG A 633 -24.66 -24.87 -36.70
CA ARG A 633 -25.04 -25.94 -37.63
C ARG A 633 -26.43 -26.48 -37.34
N THR A 634 -26.83 -26.59 -36.08
CA THR A 634 -28.18 -27.03 -35.72
C THR A 634 -29.24 -26.02 -36.20
N VAL A 635 -29.00 -24.71 -36.04
CA VAL A 635 -29.89 -23.66 -36.55
C VAL A 635 -29.93 -23.65 -38.09
N GLY A 636 -28.76 -23.71 -38.75
CA GLY A 636 -28.67 -23.67 -40.21
C GLY A 636 -29.18 -24.92 -40.92
N GLY A 637 -29.02 -26.11 -40.31
CA GLY A 637 -29.53 -27.37 -40.85
C GLY A 637 -31.06 -27.48 -40.82
N ALA A 638 -31.73 -26.70 -39.97
CA ALA A 638 -33.18 -26.67 -39.88
C ALA A 638 -33.85 -25.88 -41.02
N LEU A 639 -33.15 -24.94 -41.66
CA LEU A 639 -33.63 -24.18 -42.82
C LEU A 639 -33.50 -24.95 -44.15
N GLY A 640 -32.69 -26.02 -44.21
CA GLY A 640 -32.38 -26.76 -45.43
C GLY A 640 -33.28 -27.95 -45.77
N SER A 641 -34.30 -28.26 -44.95
CA SER A 641 -35.10 -29.50 -45.08
C SER A 641 -36.44 -29.34 -45.83
N SER A 642 -36.68 -28.25 -46.56
CA SER A 642 -37.87 -28.08 -47.42
C SER A 642 -37.50 -27.98 -48.90
N GLY A 643 -37.05 -29.10 -49.48
CA GLY A 643 -36.88 -29.26 -50.93
C GLY A 643 -37.56 -30.54 -51.38
N GLY A 644 -38.86 -30.48 -51.65
CA GLY A 644 -39.65 -31.62 -52.10
C GLY A 644 -39.25 -32.07 -53.50
N SER A 645 -38.99 -33.37 -53.65
CA SER A 645 -38.90 -34.03 -54.94
C SER A 645 -40.30 -34.14 -55.56
N SER A 646 -40.49 -33.53 -56.72
CA SER A 646 -41.55 -33.91 -57.65
C SER A 646 -40.98 -33.85 -59.07
N GLY A 647 -40.44 -34.98 -59.52
CA GLY A 647 -40.37 -35.33 -60.94
C GLY A 647 -41.70 -35.94 -61.39
N PRO A 648 -41.95 -36.07 -62.70
CA PRO A 648 -41.04 -36.78 -63.61
C PRO A 648 -40.19 -35.89 -64.52
#